data_AF-A0A7Y5WUC8-F1
#
_entry.id   AF-A0A7Y5WUC8-F1
#
_cell.length_a   1.000
_cell.length_b   1.000
_cell.length_c   1.000
_cell.angle_alpha   90.00
_cell.angle_beta   90.00
_cell.angle_gamma   90.00
#
_symmetry.space_group_name_H-M   'P 1'
#
loop_
_entity.id
_entity.type
_entity.pdbx_description
1 polymer ?
#
loop_
_entity_poly.entity_id
_entity_poly.type
_entity_poly.pdbx_seq_one_letter_code
_entity_poly.pdbx_strand_id
1 'polypeptide(L)'
;MKDRISAPRVFLAAAAALLLPMAAQAAGRPAGRLAKLDLALREAAASPAPGPQRVIIQTHSAAERVALKKALLAHGDVVEAEHPSLNALTARVHGDDLAALAADPTTVAVSSDVAVSVTGVDPQKAAADAKGSLIADALRQVFETRRALPYTLRTTVGADRVPYTGAGIGVAIIDSGIDANRDLSRSIEGFWDFTAGGSAPATPYDDYGHGTHVAGLIASSGRLSQGEFGGIAPGVRLFGLKVLDGQGRGRASDVLRAIDFVVANRHTKGIDVINLSLGHPILERAATDPLVLAIERAVRAGLVVVVAAGNVGVDKNGNVGYAGVLSPGNAPSAITVGAVDTKHTDLHGDDRIAWFSSRGPTWYDGFAKPDLVAPGVGLVSDSSRSSSLLAAFPQLTVTKNGKKFVSLSGTSMAAAVVTGVASLAIEANRVAHPGSSPTPNLVKAMLQVSALPVLASRGVEADALAQGTGEINAIGAVTLAEAIDARVPLNQPWLGFVSPSSVIGNHLEPWSQTLIWGDQRIANSTVLTTHAAIFDNIVWGTLRDFDNIVWGTVADFDNIVWGTNIVWGTNIVWGDHAIGVRDGENIVWGTVSRDFDNIVWGTLRDAENIVWGTVSDFDNIVWGTTANAGAFDNIVWGTLRDFDNIVWGTVRSHDFSNVVWGTQTGSR
;
A
#
# COMPACT_ATOMS: atom_id res chain seq x y z
N MET A 1 48.48 46.72 30.11
CA MET A 1 47.12 46.16 30.01
C MET A 1 46.61 46.60 28.63
N LYS A 2 46.71 45.75 27.58
CA LYS A 2 45.74 44.69 27.20
C LYS A 2 44.35 45.28 26.93
N ASP A 3 43.71 45.18 25.76
CA ASP A 3 43.92 44.31 24.60
C ASP A 3 43.36 44.88 23.28
N ARG A 4 43.73 44.21 22.18
CA ARG A 4 43.45 44.47 20.76
C ARG A 4 42.08 43.95 20.29
N ILE A 5 41.48 44.73 19.38
CA ILE A 5 40.86 44.40 18.08
C ILE A 5 40.47 42.93 17.77
N SER A 6 39.20 42.69 17.40
CA SER A 6 38.82 41.81 16.27
C SER A 6 37.37 42.01 15.78
N ALA A 7 37.20 42.00 14.46
CA ALA A 7 35.99 42.23 13.66
C ALA A 7 34.94 41.08 13.69
N PRO A 8 33.68 41.31 13.25
CA PRO A 8 32.67 40.26 13.17
C PRO A 8 32.87 39.38 11.93
N ARG A 9 32.92 38.06 12.14
CA ARG A 9 32.99 37.05 11.08
C ARG A 9 31.62 36.87 10.44
N VAL A 10 31.52 37.24 9.17
CA VAL A 10 30.46 36.80 8.25
C VAL A 10 30.69 35.32 7.97
N PHE A 11 29.73 34.45 8.32
CA PHE A 11 29.71 33.07 7.85
C PHE A 11 29.23 33.05 6.39
N LEU A 12 30.19 33.00 5.45
CA LEU A 12 29.90 32.54 4.09
C LEU A 12 29.63 31.03 4.15
N ALA A 13 28.38 30.63 3.91
CA ALA A 13 28.07 29.24 3.57
C ALA A 13 28.68 28.94 2.20
N ALA A 14 29.73 28.12 2.17
CA ALA A 14 30.32 27.64 0.94
C ALA A 14 29.33 26.72 0.21
N ALA A 15 28.88 27.14 -0.97
CA ALA A 15 28.17 26.28 -1.91
C ALA A 15 29.16 25.20 -2.40
N ALA A 16 28.99 23.97 -1.93
CA ALA A 16 29.68 22.82 -2.50
C ALA A 16 29.16 22.61 -3.92
N ALA A 17 29.98 22.98 -4.92
CA ALA A 17 29.75 22.58 -6.30
C ALA A 17 29.97 21.08 -6.40
N LEU A 18 28.92 20.32 -6.74
CA LEU A 18 29.08 18.95 -7.22
C LEU A 18 29.96 18.97 -8.47
N LEU A 19 31.19 18.48 -8.33
CA LEU A 19 31.99 18.03 -9.46
C LEU A 19 31.73 16.52 -9.58
N LEU A 20 30.99 16.10 -10.59
CA LEU A 20 30.94 14.69 -10.99
C LEU A 20 32.36 14.31 -11.44
N PRO A 21 33.05 13.39 -10.75
CA PRO A 21 34.43 13.06 -11.10
C PRO A 21 34.45 12.21 -12.38
N MET A 22 35.33 12.56 -13.32
CA MET A 22 35.68 11.68 -14.45
C MET A 22 36.23 10.35 -13.90
N ALA A 23 35.50 9.26 -14.11
CA ALA A 23 35.98 7.93 -13.73
C ALA A 23 36.92 7.36 -14.79
N ALA A 24 38.19 7.18 -14.44
CA ALA A 24 39.10 6.26 -15.09
C ALA A 24 39.55 5.18 -14.09
N GLN A 25 39.63 3.95 -14.61
CA GLN A 25 40.20 2.71 -14.07
C GLN A 25 39.36 1.85 -13.11
N ALA A 26 39.03 0.66 -13.63
CA ALA A 26 38.51 -0.50 -12.92
C ALA A 26 39.55 -1.13 -11.98
N ALA A 27 39.16 -1.39 -10.72
CA ALA A 27 39.65 -2.49 -9.88
C ALA A 27 38.76 -2.64 -8.63
N GLY A 28 38.16 -3.83 -8.44
CA GLY A 28 37.43 -4.25 -7.23
C GLY A 28 36.02 -3.68 -7.10
N ARG A 29 34.98 -4.49 -7.35
CA ARG A 29 33.57 -4.12 -7.09
C ARG A 29 33.18 -4.53 -5.65
N PRO A 30 33.05 -3.61 -4.68
CA PRO A 30 32.32 -3.93 -3.46
C PRO A 30 30.83 -3.74 -3.75
N ALA A 31 30.04 -4.79 -3.53
CA ALA A 31 28.60 -4.84 -3.77
C ALA A 31 27.79 -3.68 -3.12
N GLY A 32 28.36 -2.95 -2.16
CA GLY A 32 27.74 -1.79 -1.53
C GLY A 32 27.68 -0.50 -2.38
N ARG A 33 28.52 -0.34 -3.42
CA ARG A 33 28.60 0.92 -4.20
C ARG A 33 27.39 1.20 -5.11
N LEU A 34 26.59 0.18 -5.46
CA LEU A 34 25.42 0.31 -6.34
C LEU A 34 24.10 0.06 -5.62
N ALA A 35 24.12 0.02 -4.27
CA ALA A 35 22.95 -0.35 -3.47
C ALA A 35 21.76 0.62 -3.63
N LYS A 36 22.02 1.87 -4.04
CA LYS A 36 20.99 2.90 -4.29
C LYS A 36 20.35 2.81 -5.68
N LEU A 37 20.92 2.01 -6.59
CA LEU A 37 20.32 1.77 -7.91
C LEU A 37 19.28 0.66 -7.81
N ASP A 38 18.19 0.76 -8.56
CA ASP A 38 17.27 -0.35 -8.78
C ASP A 38 17.92 -1.50 -9.57
N LEU A 39 17.23 -2.64 -9.70
CA LEU A 39 17.76 -3.82 -10.38
C LEU A 39 18.17 -3.53 -11.84
N ALA A 40 17.32 -2.84 -12.60
CA ALA A 40 17.58 -2.58 -14.02
C ALA A 40 18.77 -1.64 -14.23
N LEU A 41 18.94 -0.63 -13.38
CA LEU A 41 20.09 0.27 -13.43
C LEU A 41 21.38 -0.39 -12.96
N ARG A 42 21.31 -1.34 -12.02
CA ARG A 42 22.49 -2.17 -11.67
C ARG A 42 22.95 -3.01 -12.85
N GLU A 43 22.02 -3.61 -13.58
CA GLU A 43 22.32 -4.37 -14.80
C GLU A 43 22.88 -3.46 -15.89
N ALA A 44 22.29 -2.28 -16.10
CA ALA A 44 22.79 -1.29 -17.03
C ALA A 44 24.22 -0.84 -16.68
N ALA A 45 24.48 -0.47 -15.43
CA ALA A 45 25.79 -0.07 -14.92
C ALA A 45 26.84 -1.20 -14.96
N ALA A 46 26.40 -2.46 -15.08
CA ALA A 46 27.31 -3.59 -15.24
C ALA A 46 27.84 -3.74 -16.68
N SER A 47 27.18 -3.11 -17.66
CA SER A 47 27.56 -3.12 -19.07
C SER A 47 28.90 -2.37 -19.32
N PRO A 48 29.76 -2.82 -20.26
CA PRO A 48 31.03 -2.15 -20.56
C PRO A 48 30.90 -0.71 -21.09
N ALA A 49 29.75 -0.37 -21.68
CA ALA A 49 29.45 0.95 -22.22
C ALA A 49 27.95 1.23 -22.02
N PRO A 50 27.53 1.63 -20.80
CA PRO A 50 26.13 1.88 -20.50
C PRO A 50 25.65 3.10 -21.30
N GLY A 51 24.63 2.91 -22.15
CA GLY A 51 23.99 4.02 -22.84
C GLY A 51 23.26 4.96 -21.87
N PRO A 52 22.79 6.13 -22.34
CA PRO A 52 22.02 7.06 -21.52
C PRO A 52 20.79 6.40 -20.88
N GLN A 53 20.56 6.68 -19.60
CA GLN A 53 19.44 6.13 -18.83
C GLN A 53 18.46 7.22 -18.46
N ARG A 54 17.15 6.92 -18.52
CA ARG A 54 16.11 7.77 -17.94
C ARG A 54 15.83 7.30 -16.52
N VAL A 55 16.04 8.17 -15.54
CA VAL A 55 16.02 7.82 -14.12
C VAL A 55 15.16 8.79 -13.32
N ILE A 56 14.68 8.32 -12.18
CA ILE A 56 14.08 9.10 -11.11
C ILE A 56 15.06 9.10 -9.94
N ILE A 57 15.64 10.25 -9.60
CA ILE A 57 16.65 10.38 -8.55
C ILE A 57 16.02 11.04 -7.33
N GLN A 58 15.97 10.32 -6.21
CA GLN A 58 15.44 10.79 -4.94
C GLN A 58 16.56 11.35 -4.07
N THR A 59 16.27 12.43 -3.35
CA THR A 59 17.21 13.10 -2.43
C THR A 59 16.59 13.26 -1.05
N HIS A 60 17.41 13.49 -0.02
CA HIS A 60 16.90 13.62 1.36
C HIS A 60 16.08 14.90 1.56
N SER A 61 16.37 15.97 0.82
CA SER A 61 15.72 17.27 0.99
C SER A 61 15.49 18.02 -0.32
N ALA A 62 14.58 18.99 -0.28
CA ALA A 62 14.33 19.88 -1.41
C ALA A 62 15.56 20.72 -1.80
N ALA A 63 16.41 21.07 -0.83
CA ALA A 63 17.64 21.83 -1.09
C ALA A 63 18.66 20.99 -1.87
N GLU A 64 18.85 19.73 -1.49
CA GLU A 64 19.72 18.80 -2.20
C GLU A 64 19.18 18.50 -3.60
N ARG A 65 17.87 18.33 -3.76
CA ARG A 65 17.23 18.20 -5.06
C ARG A 65 17.56 19.36 -6.01
N VAL A 66 17.47 20.59 -5.52
CA VAL A 66 17.80 21.79 -6.30
C VAL A 66 19.30 21.83 -6.65
N ALA A 67 20.16 21.44 -5.71
CA ALA A 67 21.61 21.34 -5.96
C ALA A 67 21.95 20.26 -7.00
N LEU A 68 21.36 19.07 -6.89
CA LEU A 68 21.51 17.97 -7.83
C LEU A 68 21.05 18.36 -9.24
N LYS A 69 19.88 19.03 -9.36
CA LYS A 69 19.40 19.57 -10.64
C LYS A 69 20.45 20.45 -11.31
N LYS A 70 21.06 21.37 -10.54
CA LYS A 70 22.11 22.26 -11.06
C LYS A 70 23.35 21.47 -11.50
N ALA A 71 23.73 20.43 -10.74
CA ALA A 71 24.87 19.57 -11.06
C ALA A 71 24.67 18.80 -12.36
N LEU A 72 23.51 18.14 -12.52
CA LEU A 72 23.14 17.40 -13.74
C LEU A 72 23.17 18.31 -14.98
N LEU A 73 22.56 19.50 -14.89
CA LEU A 73 22.56 20.46 -16.00
C LEU A 73 23.97 20.96 -16.33
N ALA A 74 24.84 21.16 -15.33
CA ALA A 74 26.22 21.57 -15.55
C ALA A 74 27.08 20.46 -16.19
N HIS A 75 26.72 19.20 -15.96
CA HIS A 75 27.35 18.02 -16.55
C HIS A 75 26.88 17.72 -17.98
N GLY A 76 25.75 18.30 -18.40
CA GLY A 76 25.17 18.09 -19.73
C GLY A 76 24.05 17.06 -19.76
N ASP A 77 23.55 16.61 -18.61
CA ASP A 77 22.37 15.77 -18.49
C ASP A 77 21.08 16.57 -18.72
N VAL A 78 19.99 15.87 -19.05
CA VAL A 78 18.69 16.50 -19.31
C VAL A 78 17.77 16.25 -18.13
N VAL A 79 17.40 17.31 -17.41
CA VAL A 79 16.35 17.23 -16.36
C VAL A 79 14.99 17.46 -17.02
N GLU A 80 14.14 16.43 -16.99
CA GLU A 80 12.86 16.41 -17.71
C GLU A 80 11.67 16.78 -16.80
N ALA A 81 11.72 16.45 -15.51
CA ALA A 81 10.69 16.83 -14.55
C ALA A 81 11.21 16.92 -13.11
N GLU A 82 10.48 17.64 -12.26
CA GLU A 82 10.70 17.71 -10.82
C GLU A 82 9.47 17.13 -10.10
N HIS A 83 9.72 16.37 -9.02
CA HIS A 83 8.68 15.77 -8.17
C HIS A 83 8.92 16.23 -6.72
N PRO A 84 8.47 17.44 -6.34
CA PRO A 84 8.76 18.01 -5.04
C PRO A 84 8.23 17.17 -3.88
N SER A 85 7.12 16.45 -4.07
CA SER A 85 6.51 15.60 -3.04
C SER A 85 7.47 14.51 -2.56
N LEU A 86 8.26 13.93 -3.48
CA LEU A 86 9.23 12.86 -3.22
C LEU A 86 10.65 13.39 -2.96
N ASN A 87 10.89 14.70 -3.06
CA ASN A 87 12.22 15.23 -3.24
C ASN A 87 12.98 14.51 -4.38
N ALA A 88 12.34 14.34 -5.53
CA ALA A 88 12.91 13.63 -6.68
C ALA A 88 12.98 14.45 -7.99
N LEU A 89 13.84 14.02 -8.91
CA LEU A 89 13.98 14.53 -10.27
C LEU A 89 13.85 13.39 -11.27
N THR A 90 13.13 13.62 -12.37
CA THR A 90 13.29 12.78 -13.57
C THR A 90 14.35 13.39 -14.46
N ALA A 91 15.36 12.63 -14.81
CA ALA A 91 16.43 13.06 -15.69
C ALA A 91 16.87 11.95 -16.66
N ARG A 92 17.42 12.36 -17.80
CA ARG A 92 18.21 11.50 -18.67
C ARG A 92 19.68 11.75 -18.37
N VAL A 93 20.33 10.74 -17.79
CA VAL A 93 21.72 10.79 -17.35
C VAL A 93 22.61 9.91 -18.23
N HIS A 94 23.90 10.21 -18.29
CA HIS A 94 24.84 9.30 -18.94
C HIS A 94 24.96 8.01 -18.13
N GLY A 95 25.15 6.87 -18.82
CA GLY A 95 25.23 5.58 -18.14
C GLY A 95 26.44 5.47 -17.18
N ASP A 96 27.53 6.17 -17.50
CA ASP A 96 28.74 6.22 -16.68
C ASP A 96 28.53 6.97 -15.35
N ASP A 97 27.49 7.80 -15.25
CA ASP A 97 27.17 8.59 -14.05
C ASP A 97 26.42 7.79 -12.98
N LEU A 98 25.87 6.62 -13.34
CA LEU A 98 25.05 5.82 -12.41
C LEU A 98 25.81 5.45 -11.13
N ALA A 99 27.09 5.11 -11.25
CA ALA A 99 27.92 4.77 -10.08
C ALA A 99 28.21 5.99 -9.20
N ALA A 100 28.37 7.18 -9.80
CA ALA A 100 28.57 8.42 -9.06
C ALA A 100 27.28 8.84 -8.33
N LEU A 101 26.13 8.77 -9.00
CA LEU A 101 24.82 9.04 -8.41
C LEU A 101 24.52 8.08 -7.24
N ALA A 102 24.87 6.80 -7.37
CA ALA A 102 24.69 5.82 -6.30
C ALA A 102 25.62 6.04 -5.09
N ALA A 103 26.80 6.62 -5.32
CA ALA A 103 27.77 6.94 -4.28
C ALA A 103 27.51 8.30 -3.59
N ASP A 104 26.73 9.18 -4.22
CA ASP A 104 26.40 10.49 -3.68
C ASP A 104 25.65 10.35 -2.33
N PRO A 105 26.14 10.98 -1.24
CA PRO A 105 25.48 10.90 0.07
C PRO A 105 24.12 11.58 0.11
N THR A 106 23.83 12.53 -0.79
CA THR A 106 22.55 13.26 -0.85
C THR A 106 21.47 12.47 -1.58
N THR A 107 21.86 11.51 -2.42
CA THR A 107 20.96 10.61 -3.14
C THR A 107 20.43 9.54 -2.19
N VAL A 108 19.11 9.37 -2.12
CA VAL A 108 18.45 8.29 -1.38
C VAL A 108 18.42 7.03 -2.24
N ALA A 109 17.91 7.16 -3.46
CA ALA A 109 17.74 6.09 -4.42
C ALA A 109 17.73 6.65 -5.85
N VAL A 110 18.13 5.81 -6.81
CA VAL A 110 18.03 6.06 -8.24
C VAL A 110 17.24 4.92 -8.84
N SER A 111 16.07 5.25 -9.35
CA SER A 111 15.13 4.30 -9.94
C SER A 111 15.08 4.49 -11.45
N SER A 112 14.91 3.42 -12.20
CA SER A 112 14.60 3.51 -13.62
C SER A 112 13.28 4.22 -13.82
N ASP A 113 13.19 5.09 -14.82
CA ASP A 113 11.89 5.62 -15.24
C ASP A 113 11.21 4.65 -16.20
N VAL A 114 10.77 3.54 -15.60
CA VAL A 114 10.30 2.34 -16.30
C VAL A 114 9.04 2.65 -17.12
N ALA A 115 8.93 1.97 -18.27
CA ALA A 115 7.68 1.94 -19.00
C ALA A 115 6.60 1.26 -18.16
N VAL A 116 5.52 1.98 -17.90
CA VAL A 116 4.29 1.38 -17.35
C VAL A 116 3.37 1.01 -18.50
N SER A 117 2.61 -0.06 -18.32
CA SER A 117 1.57 -0.42 -19.28
C SER A 117 0.29 -0.81 -18.55
N VAL A 118 -0.82 -0.81 -19.27
CA VAL A 118 -2.01 -1.51 -18.80
C VAL A 118 -1.64 -2.95 -18.44
N THR A 119 -2.18 -3.45 -17.33
CA THR A 119 -1.87 -4.82 -16.90
C THR A 119 -2.70 -5.85 -17.65
N GLY A 120 -3.74 -5.48 -18.41
CA GLY A 120 -4.73 -6.36 -19.04
C GLY A 120 -4.20 -7.64 -19.71
N VAL A 121 -4.92 -8.75 -19.50
CA VAL A 121 -4.67 -9.98 -20.26
C VAL A 121 -5.39 -9.89 -21.56
N ASP A 122 -4.61 -9.87 -22.63
CA ASP A 122 -5.08 -10.17 -23.96
C ASP A 122 -5.10 -11.71 -24.13
N PRO A 123 -6.29 -12.34 -24.24
CA PRO A 123 -6.41 -13.77 -24.50
C PRO A 123 -5.74 -14.20 -25.81
N GLN A 124 -5.57 -13.27 -26.77
CA GLN A 124 -4.91 -13.55 -28.04
C GLN A 124 -3.42 -13.24 -28.07
N LYS A 125 -2.87 -12.30 -27.28
CA LYS A 125 -1.42 -12.25 -27.03
C LYS A 125 -0.98 -13.49 -26.24
N ALA A 126 -1.76 -13.91 -25.24
CA ALA A 126 -1.58 -15.19 -24.59
C ALA A 126 -1.73 -16.37 -25.57
N ALA A 127 -2.67 -16.35 -26.52
CA ALA A 127 -2.81 -17.39 -27.55
C ALA A 127 -1.74 -17.34 -28.67
N ALA A 128 -1.24 -16.15 -29.00
CA ALA A 128 -0.22 -15.93 -30.04
C ALA A 128 1.17 -16.31 -29.51
N ASP A 129 1.45 -16.01 -28.24
CA ASP A 129 2.63 -16.44 -27.50
C ASP A 129 2.56 -17.96 -27.18
N ALA A 130 1.35 -18.54 -27.16
CA ALA A 130 1.09 -19.97 -26.90
C ALA A 130 0.55 -20.75 -28.11
N LYS A 131 1.07 -20.47 -29.34
CA LYS A 131 0.74 -21.28 -30.52
C LYS A 131 0.94 -22.79 -30.23
N GLY A 132 -0.17 -23.53 -30.12
CA GLY A 132 -0.20 -24.97 -29.84
C GLY A 132 -0.67 -25.37 -28.43
N SER A 133 -1.08 -24.44 -27.56
CA SER A 133 -1.57 -24.74 -26.20
C SER A 133 -3.11 -24.89 -26.15
N LEU A 134 -3.58 -25.94 -25.47
CA LEU A 134 -5.00 -26.22 -25.17
C LEU A 134 -5.72 -25.07 -24.44
N ILE A 135 -4.97 -24.16 -23.80
CA ILE A 135 -5.50 -23.03 -23.01
C ILE A 135 -6.06 -21.93 -23.91
N ALA A 136 -5.48 -21.70 -25.09
CA ALA A 136 -5.90 -20.65 -26.02
C ALA A 136 -7.30 -20.89 -26.61
N ASP A 137 -7.55 -22.13 -27.05
CA ASP A 137 -8.84 -22.53 -27.63
C ASP A 137 -9.94 -22.58 -26.55
N ALA A 138 -9.59 -23.04 -25.33
CA ALA A 138 -10.50 -23.01 -24.19
C ALA A 138 -10.91 -21.57 -23.81
N LEU A 139 -9.97 -20.62 -23.78
CA LEU A 139 -10.28 -19.21 -23.49
C LEU A 139 -11.21 -18.63 -24.57
N ARG A 140 -10.91 -18.85 -25.86
CA ARG A 140 -11.75 -18.40 -26.97
C ARG A 140 -13.18 -18.95 -26.88
N GLN A 141 -13.33 -20.24 -26.57
CA GLN A 141 -14.64 -20.88 -26.43
C GLN A 141 -15.41 -20.37 -25.20
N VAL A 142 -14.72 -20.08 -24.10
CA VAL A 142 -15.29 -19.46 -22.90
C VAL A 142 -15.82 -18.05 -23.19
N PHE A 143 -15.09 -17.23 -23.95
CA PHE A 143 -15.55 -15.89 -24.34
C PHE A 143 -16.81 -15.91 -25.21
N GLU A 144 -16.87 -16.79 -26.21
CA GLU A 144 -18.04 -16.88 -27.10
C GLU A 144 -19.27 -17.48 -26.38
N THR A 145 -19.08 -18.44 -25.47
CA THR A 145 -20.19 -19.02 -24.70
C THR A 145 -20.78 -18.01 -23.70
N ARG A 146 -19.93 -17.15 -23.11
CA ARG A 146 -20.34 -16.17 -22.09
C ARG A 146 -21.09 -14.97 -22.64
N ARG A 147 -20.92 -14.62 -23.92
CA ARG A 147 -21.74 -13.58 -24.57
C ARG A 147 -23.24 -13.86 -24.57
N ALA A 148 -23.63 -15.12 -24.43
CA ALA A 148 -25.02 -15.53 -24.38
C ALA A 148 -25.60 -15.56 -22.94
N LEU A 149 -24.76 -15.40 -21.91
CA LEU A 149 -25.20 -15.39 -20.52
C LEU A 149 -25.65 -13.99 -20.08
N PRO A 150 -26.61 -13.89 -19.14
CA PRO A 150 -26.94 -12.62 -18.52
C PRO A 150 -25.71 -11.96 -17.90
N TYR A 151 -25.60 -10.64 -18.02
CA TYR A 151 -24.55 -9.89 -17.35
C TYR A 151 -24.93 -9.63 -15.89
N THR A 152 -24.18 -10.22 -14.96
CA THR A 152 -24.53 -10.27 -13.53
C THR A 152 -23.64 -9.42 -12.64
N LEU A 153 -22.72 -8.60 -13.17
CA LEU A 153 -21.68 -7.95 -12.34
C LEU A 153 -22.23 -7.26 -11.08
N ARG A 154 -23.25 -6.41 -11.22
CA ARG A 154 -23.84 -5.69 -10.10
C ARG A 154 -24.53 -6.61 -9.09
N THR A 155 -25.18 -7.67 -9.57
CA THR A 155 -25.85 -8.65 -8.70
C THR A 155 -24.83 -9.53 -7.98
N THR A 156 -23.79 -10.00 -8.68
CA THR A 156 -22.72 -10.82 -8.11
C THR A 156 -22.01 -10.12 -6.96
N VAL A 157 -21.74 -8.81 -7.05
CA VAL A 157 -21.13 -8.08 -5.93
C VAL A 157 -22.14 -7.52 -4.92
N GLY A 158 -23.45 -7.65 -5.18
CA GLY A 158 -24.54 -7.11 -4.36
C GLY A 158 -24.76 -5.60 -4.45
N ALA A 159 -24.21 -4.92 -5.46
CA ALA A 159 -24.34 -3.47 -5.66
C ALA A 159 -25.74 -3.04 -6.16
N ASP A 160 -26.59 -3.97 -6.57
CA ASP A 160 -28.01 -3.73 -6.88
C ASP A 160 -28.90 -3.68 -5.63
N ARG A 161 -28.39 -4.15 -4.49
CA ARG A 161 -29.14 -4.26 -3.22
C ARG A 161 -28.82 -3.18 -2.19
N VAL A 162 -27.90 -2.27 -2.50
CA VAL A 162 -27.55 -1.14 -1.63
C VAL A 162 -28.18 0.15 -2.14
N PRO A 163 -28.68 1.05 -1.27
CA PRO A 163 -29.39 2.27 -1.67
C PRO A 163 -28.45 3.44 -2.02
N TYR A 164 -27.20 3.14 -2.40
CA TYR A 164 -26.14 4.12 -2.63
C TYR A 164 -25.71 4.10 -4.10
N THR A 165 -25.16 5.22 -4.58
CA THR A 165 -24.72 5.35 -5.98
C THR A 165 -23.27 5.82 -6.12
N GLY A 166 -22.60 6.14 -5.02
CA GLY A 166 -21.34 6.87 -4.98
C GLY A 166 -21.55 8.39 -5.03
N ALA A 167 -22.74 8.89 -4.72
CA ALA A 167 -23.02 10.32 -4.82
C ALA A 167 -22.13 11.12 -3.86
N GLY A 168 -21.64 12.26 -4.33
CA GLY A 168 -20.73 13.09 -3.56
C GLY A 168 -19.27 12.64 -3.58
N ILE A 169 -18.95 11.43 -4.06
CA ILE A 169 -17.60 10.88 -4.08
C ILE A 169 -16.86 11.24 -5.37
N GLY A 170 -15.63 11.75 -5.24
CA GLY A 170 -14.74 12.00 -6.38
C GLY A 170 -13.76 10.85 -6.60
N VAL A 171 -13.64 10.37 -7.84
CA VAL A 171 -12.76 9.27 -8.25
C VAL A 171 -11.79 9.75 -9.33
N ALA A 172 -10.50 9.69 -9.04
CA ALA A 172 -9.44 9.93 -10.01
C ALA A 172 -9.05 8.63 -10.73
N ILE A 173 -9.20 8.59 -12.05
CA ILE A 173 -8.80 7.45 -12.89
C ILE A 173 -7.49 7.82 -13.58
N ILE A 174 -6.41 7.17 -13.17
CA ILE A 174 -5.07 7.36 -13.76
C ILE A 174 -4.82 6.22 -14.75
N ASP A 175 -5.05 6.48 -16.05
CA ASP A 175 -5.12 5.45 -17.11
C ASP A 175 -4.82 6.02 -18.52
N SER A 176 -5.34 5.43 -19.60
CA SER A 176 -5.19 5.89 -20.99
C SER A 176 -6.11 7.04 -21.40
N GLY A 177 -7.01 7.44 -20.51
CA GLY A 177 -7.98 8.52 -20.73
C GLY A 177 -9.41 8.07 -20.45
N ILE A 178 -10.39 8.94 -20.75
CA ILE A 178 -11.82 8.65 -20.61
C ILE A 178 -12.55 9.30 -21.78
N ASP A 179 -13.21 8.50 -22.61
CA ASP A 179 -14.06 9.02 -23.68
C ASP A 179 -15.42 9.46 -23.14
N ALA A 180 -15.80 10.71 -23.41
CA ALA A 180 -17.06 11.30 -22.94
C ALA A 180 -18.27 10.82 -23.76
N ASN A 181 -18.71 9.59 -23.52
CA ASN A 181 -19.90 9.02 -24.14
C ASN A 181 -21.20 9.37 -23.36
N ARG A 182 -22.36 8.88 -23.80
CA ARG A 182 -23.66 9.21 -23.18
C ARG A 182 -23.86 8.65 -21.76
N ASP A 183 -23.09 7.63 -21.38
CA ASP A 183 -23.17 7.01 -20.06
C ASP A 183 -22.22 7.68 -19.07
N LEU A 184 -21.08 8.20 -19.53
CA LEU A 184 -20.01 8.78 -18.70
C LEU A 184 -19.94 10.31 -18.71
N SER A 185 -20.42 10.98 -19.75
CA SER A 185 -20.27 12.44 -19.94
C SER A 185 -20.78 13.30 -18.78
N ARG A 186 -21.76 12.82 -18.00
CA ARG A 186 -22.28 13.53 -16.83
C ARG A 186 -21.45 13.32 -15.56
N SER A 187 -20.67 12.25 -15.52
CA SER A 187 -19.83 11.92 -14.36
C SER A 187 -18.46 12.58 -14.48
N ILE A 188 -17.98 12.89 -15.69
CA ILE A 188 -16.65 13.51 -15.89
C ILE A 188 -16.67 15.00 -15.50
N GLU A 189 -16.01 15.33 -14.39
CA GLU A 189 -15.87 16.71 -13.87
C GLU A 189 -14.56 17.38 -14.29
N GLY A 190 -13.55 16.59 -14.64
CA GLY A 190 -12.25 17.12 -15.06
C GLY A 190 -11.41 16.09 -15.80
N PHE A 191 -10.55 16.58 -16.69
CA PHE A 191 -9.66 15.74 -17.47
C PHE A 191 -8.32 16.43 -17.73
N TRP A 192 -7.23 15.69 -17.59
CA TRP A 192 -5.85 16.14 -17.79
C TRP A 192 -5.04 15.10 -18.53
N ASP A 193 -4.16 15.55 -19.42
CA ASP A 193 -3.26 14.68 -20.18
C ASP A 193 -1.79 14.92 -19.79
N PHE A 194 -1.24 13.98 -19.03
CA PHE A 194 0.15 13.99 -18.59
C PHE A 194 1.10 13.45 -19.67
N THR A 195 0.61 12.74 -20.69
CA THR A 195 1.44 12.26 -21.81
C THR A 195 1.92 13.40 -22.72
N ALA A 196 1.16 14.49 -22.78
CA ALA A 196 1.52 15.74 -23.45
C ALA A 196 2.06 16.82 -22.48
N GLY A 197 2.62 16.41 -21.33
CA GLY A 197 3.25 17.32 -20.36
C GLY A 197 2.29 18.08 -19.42
N GLY A 198 1.00 17.73 -19.42
CA GLY A 198 -0.05 18.56 -18.85
C GLY A 198 -0.19 18.59 -17.33
N SER A 199 -0.62 19.76 -16.84
CA SER A 199 -1.38 20.02 -15.61
C SER A 199 -2.59 20.95 -15.90
N ALA A 200 -2.75 21.35 -17.17
CA ALA A 200 -3.87 22.14 -17.66
C ALA A 200 -5.04 21.23 -18.06
N PRO A 201 -6.30 21.67 -17.81
CA PRO A 201 -7.47 20.91 -18.24
C PRO A 201 -7.49 20.69 -19.76
N ALA A 202 -7.90 19.50 -20.18
CA ALA A 202 -8.07 19.13 -21.58
C ALA A 202 -9.48 18.58 -21.84
N THR A 203 -9.87 18.51 -23.12
CA THR A 203 -11.12 17.82 -23.50
C THR A 203 -10.96 16.32 -23.25
N PRO A 204 -11.92 15.61 -22.65
CA PRO A 204 -11.82 14.17 -22.42
C PRO A 204 -11.73 13.36 -23.73
N TYR A 205 -10.76 12.46 -23.79
CA TYR A 205 -10.62 11.47 -24.86
C TYR A 205 -9.87 10.24 -24.33
N ASP A 206 -9.93 9.17 -25.11
CA ASP A 206 -9.19 7.93 -24.87
C ASP A 206 -8.88 7.26 -26.21
N ASP A 207 -7.63 7.37 -26.67
CA ASP A 207 -7.15 6.83 -27.94
C ASP A 207 -6.69 5.37 -27.86
N TYR A 208 -6.64 4.80 -26.64
CA TYR A 208 -6.37 3.39 -26.43
C TYR A 208 -7.67 2.61 -26.14
N GLY A 209 -8.48 3.06 -25.20
CA GLY A 209 -9.81 2.54 -24.86
C GLY A 209 -9.94 1.84 -23.50
N HIS A 210 -8.82 1.54 -22.82
CA HIS A 210 -8.83 0.83 -21.53
C HIS A 210 -9.40 1.70 -20.40
N GLY A 211 -8.98 2.95 -20.30
CA GLY A 211 -9.45 3.87 -19.26
C GLY A 211 -10.96 4.14 -19.37
N THR A 212 -11.53 4.17 -20.57
CA THR A 212 -12.99 4.27 -20.78
C THR A 212 -13.72 3.04 -20.25
N HIS A 213 -13.16 1.83 -20.45
CA HIS A 213 -13.74 0.59 -19.93
C HIS A 213 -13.73 0.56 -18.40
N VAL A 214 -12.59 0.93 -17.79
CA VAL A 214 -12.43 1.09 -16.33
C VAL A 214 -13.43 2.12 -15.78
N ALA A 215 -13.54 3.29 -16.42
CA ALA A 215 -14.48 4.33 -16.03
C ALA A 215 -15.95 3.86 -16.10
N GLY A 216 -16.31 3.07 -17.11
CA GLY A 216 -17.64 2.48 -17.23
C GLY A 216 -17.97 1.48 -16.11
N LEU A 217 -17.01 0.63 -15.72
CA LEU A 217 -17.22 -0.34 -14.63
C LEU A 217 -17.48 0.38 -13.29
N ILE A 218 -16.86 1.54 -13.10
CA ILE A 218 -17.09 2.37 -11.91
C ILE A 218 -18.42 3.12 -12.04
N ALA A 219 -18.61 3.91 -13.10
CA ALA A 219 -19.56 5.02 -13.10
C ALA A 219 -20.56 5.03 -14.27
N SER A 220 -20.62 3.99 -15.09
CA SER A 220 -21.57 3.97 -16.22
C SER A 220 -23.00 4.13 -15.72
N SER A 221 -23.73 5.12 -16.25
CA SER A 221 -25.16 5.25 -15.95
C SER A 221 -26.02 4.14 -16.57
N GLY A 222 -25.45 3.30 -17.43
CA GLY A 222 -26.13 2.19 -18.10
C GLY A 222 -27.20 2.62 -19.12
N ARG A 223 -27.31 3.90 -19.45
CA ARG A 223 -28.35 4.41 -20.35
C ARG A 223 -28.22 3.87 -21.77
N LEU A 224 -27.00 3.62 -22.27
CA LEU A 224 -26.78 3.01 -23.58
C LEU A 224 -27.17 1.53 -23.62
N SER A 225 -27.10 0.84 -22.48
CA SER A 225 -27.41 -0.59 -22.33
C SER A 225 -28.79 -0.88 -21.72
N GLN A 226 -29.59 0.15 -21.43
CA GLN A 226 -30.86 0.04 -20.69
C GLN A 226 -30.69 -0.60 -19.28
N GLY A 227 -29.58 -0.26 -18.62
CA GLY A 227 -29.26 -0.67 -17.25
C GLY A 227 -28.39 -1.93 -17.15
N GLU A 228 -28.28 -2.72 -18.21
CA GLU A 228 -27.56 -4.01 -18.19
C GLU A 228 -26.07 -3.84 -17.87
N PHE A 229 -25.39 -2.85 -18.45
CA PHE A 229 -23.96 -2.58 -18.23
C PHE A 229 -23.76 -1.33 -17.35
N GLY A 230 -24.61 -1.12 -16.35
CA GLY A 230 -24.42 -0.05 -15.37
C GLY A 230 -23.18 -0.30 -14.50
N GLY A 231 -22.46 0.77 -14.18
CA GLY A 231 -21.32 0.73 -13.27
C GLY A 231 -21.74 0.41 -11.83
N ILE A 232 -20.76 0.07 -11.00
CA ILE A 232 -20.99 -0.23 -9.59
C ILE A 232 -21.49 1.01 -8.82
N ALA A 233 -20.90 2.18 -9.08
CA ALA A 233 -21.19 3.45 -8.42
C ALA A 233 -21.48 4.56 -9.46
N PRO A 234 -22.66 4.55 -10.11
CA PRO A 234 -23.00 5.45 -11.21
C PRO A 234 -23.10 6.95 -10.84
N GLY A 235 -23.14 7.28 -9.55
CA GLY A 235 -23.26 8.64 -9.01
C GLY A 235 -21.94 9.34 -8.67
N VAL A 236 -20.79 8.67 -8.87
CA VAL A 236 -19.48 9.29 -8.60
C VAL A 236 -19.15 10.41 -9.61
N ARG A 237 -18.30 11.34 -9.18
CA ARG A 237 -17.64 12.32 -10.06
C ARG A 237 -16.28 11.78 -10.50
N LEU A 238 -16.07 11.66 -11.79
CA LEU A 238 -14.84 11.18 -12.40
C LEU A 238 -13.88 12.33 -12.75
N PHE A 239 -12.61 12.13 -12.41
CA PHE A 239 -11.49 12.94 -12.86
C PHE A 239 -10.54 12.05 -13.67
N GLY A 240 -10.45 12.28 -14.97
CA GLY A 240 -9.57 11.50 -15.85
C GLY A 240 -8.17 12.08 -15.89
N LEU A 241 -7.16 11.26 -15.58
CA LEU A 241 -5.76 11.62 -15.68
C LEU A 241 -5.10 10.66 -16.66
N LYS A 242 -4.93 11.10 -17.92
CA LYS A 242 -4.29 10.31 -18.96
C LYS A 242 -2.77 10.29 -18.74
N VAL A 243 -2.22 9.10 -18.52
CA VAL A 243 -0.79 8.83 -18.35
C VAL A 243 -0.27 7.75 -19.31
N LEU A 244 -1.17 7.07 -20.03
CA LEU A 244 -0.82 6.10 -21.07
C LEU A 244 -1.19 6.63 -22.44
N ASP A 245 -0.32 6.42 -23.43
CA ASP A 245 -0.49 6.80 -24.83
C ASP A 245 -1.51 5.92 -25.58
N GLY A 246 -1.71 6.19 -26.86
CA GLY A 246 -2.58 5.43 -27.74
C GLY A 246 -2.13 3.97 -27.97
N GLN A 247 -1.00 3.52 -27.44
CA GLN A 247 -0.57 2.12 -27.41
C GLN A 247 -0.69 1.49 -26.01
N GLY A 248 -1.28 2.22 -25.04
CA GLY A 248 -1.44 1.75 -23.67
C GLY A 248 -0.13 1.74 -22.87
N ARG A 249 0.84 2.57 -23.27
CA ARG A 249 2.16 2.69 -22.63
C ARG A 249 2.35 4.08 -22.03
N GLY A 250 3.01 4.15 -20.90
CA GLY A 250 3.36 5.40 -20.24
C GLY A 250 4.66 5.25 -19.48
N ARG A 251 4.96 6.22 -18.62
CA ARG A 251 6.17 6.18 -17.79
C ARG A 251 5.83 6.40 -16.32
N ALA A 252 6.64 5.81 -15.44
CA ALA A 252 6.47 5.95 -13.99
C ALA A 252 6.44 7.43 -13.57
N SER A 253 7.26 8.29 -14.19
CA SER A 253 7.21 9.73 -13.89
C SER A 253 5.93 10.46 -14.32
N ASP A 254 5.21 9.96 -15.34
CA ASP A 254 3.93 10.55 -15.74
C ASP A 254 2.82 10.17 -14.74
N VAL A 255 2.84 8.92 -14.28
CA VAL A 255 1.99 8.43 -13.19
C VAL A 255 2.26 9.20 -11.90
N LEU A 256 3.53 9.42 -11.57
CA LEU A 256 3.94 10.18 -10.39
C LEU A 256 3.38 11.61 -10.40
N ARG A 257 3.54 12.33 -11.52
CA ARG A 257 2.98 13.68 -11.69
C ARG A 257 1.45 13.69 -11.57
N ALA A 258 0.77 12.65 -12.06
CA ALA A 258 -0.67 12.51 -11.93
C ALA A 258 -1.10 12.31 -10.47
N ILE A 259 -0.41 11.44 -9.72
CA ILE A 259 -0.68 11.25 -8.28
C ILE A 259 -0.43 12.55 -7.51
N ASP A 260 0.69 13.23 -7.76
CA ASP A 260 1.00 14.53 -7.14
C ASP A 260 -0.10 15.57 -7.42
N PHE A 261 -0.61 15.61 -8.65
CA PHE A 261 -1.72 16.48 -9.00
C PHE A 261 -2.98 16.14 -8.20
N VAL A 262 -3.34 14.87 -8.07
CA VAL A 262 -4.52 14.45 -7.28
C VAL A 262 -4.35 14.83 -5.82
N VAL A 263 -3.19 14.56 -5.22
CA VAL A 263 -2.91 14.91 -3.82
C VAL A 263 -3.03 16.41 -3.60
N ALA A 264 -2.41 17.22 -4.47
CA ALA A 264 -2.45 18.68 -4.37
C ALA A 264 -3.86 19.27 -4.57
N ASN A 265 -4.74 18.58 -5.32
CA ASN A 265 -6.08 19.06 -5.66
C ASN A 265 -7.20 18.30 -4.93
N ARG A 266 -6.87 17.40 -4.00
CA ARG A 266 -7.82 16.53 -3.29
C ARG A 266 -9.01 17.32 -2.73
N HIS A 267 -8.72 18.36 -1.95
CA HIS A 267 -9.75 19.15 -1.27
C HIS A 267 -10.53 20.06 -2.24
N THR A 268 -9.86 20.69 -3.20
CA THR A 268 -10.49 21.64 -4.14
C THR A 268 -11.36 20.95 -5.17
N LYS A 269 -11.06 19.68 -5.48
CA LYS A 269 -11.84 18.84 -6.42
C LYS A 269 -12.74 17.82 -5.72
N GLY A 270 -12.62 17.68 -4.40
CA GLY A 270 -13.36 16.68 -3.62
C GLY A 270 -13.07 15.27 -4.12
N ILE A 271 -11.79 14.92 -4.28
CA ILE A 271 -11.34 13.58 -4.70
C ILE A 271 -11.15 12.74 -3.43
N ASP A 272 -11.74 11.55 -3.44
CA ASP A 272 -11.74 10.62 -2.31
C ASP A 272 -10.99 9.32 -2.66
N VAL A 273 -11.05 8.89 -3.92
CA VAL A 273 -10.51 7.61 -4.39
C VAL A 273 -9.60 7.80 -5.61
N ILE A 274 -8.47 7.09 -5.66
CA ILE A 274 -7.63 6.92 -6.85
C ILE A 274 -7.75 5.48 -7.33
N ASN A 275 -8.00 5.29 -8.62
CA ASN A 275 -7.89 3.99 -9.29
C ASN A 275 -6.68 3.97 -10.23
N LEU A 276 -5.79 2.99 -10.03
CA LEU A 276 -4.61 2.73 -10.84
C LEU A 276 -4.65 1.32 -11.45
N SER A 277 -4.95 1.25 -12.74
CA SER A 277 -5.09 0.00 -13.49
C SER A 277 -3.91 -0.24 -14.43
N LEU A 278 -2.70 0.01 -13.93
CA LEU A 278 -1.41 -0.05 -14.63
C LEU A 278 -0.31 -0.48 -13.66
N GLY A 279 0.85 -0.85 -14.18
CA GLY A 279 2.02 -1.12 -13.34
C GLY A 279 3.28 -1.50 -14.11
N HIS A 280 4.34 -1.78 -13.37
CA HIS A 280 5.60 -2.32 -13.86
C HIS A 280 6.16 -3.39 -12.91
N PRO A 281 7.10 -4.26 -13.33
CA PRO A 281 7.77 -5.19 -12.44
C PRO A 281 8.43 -4.48 -11.26
N ILE A 282 8.42 -5.09 -10.08
CA ILE A 282 9.09 -4.54 -8.89
C ILE A 282 10.61 -4.68 -9.08
N LEU A 283 11.33 -3.56 -9.15
CA LEU A 283 12.79 -3.53 -9.39
C LEU A 283 13.60 -3.18 -8.14
N GLU A 284 12.93 -2.81 -7.06
CA GLU A 284 13.53 -2.38 -5.80
C GLU A 284 12.56 -2.56 -4.63
N ARG A 285 13.01 -2.26 -3.40
CA ARG A 285 12.18 -2.33 -2.20
C ARG A 285 11.09 -1.25 -2.23
N ALA A 286 9.94 -1.55 -1.66
CA ALA A 286 8.82 -0.62 -1.49
C ALA A 286 9.23 0.72 -0.85
N ALA A 287 10.20 0.70 0.07
CA ALA A 287 10.73 1.87 0.74
C ALA A 287 11.48 2.86 -0.18
N THR A 288 11.87 2.43 -1.39
CA THR A 288 12.59 3.26 -2.37
C THR A 288 11.89 3.34 -3.72
N ASP A 289 10.91 2.49 -4.02
CA ASP A 289 10.11 2.58 -5.26
C ASP A 289 9.33 3.91 -5.33
N PRO A 290 9.57 4.78 -6.35
CA PRO A 290 8.93 6.09 -6.44
C PRO A 290 7.40 6.04 -6.53
N LEU A 291 6.82 5.03 -7.19
CA LEU A 291 5.37 4.92 -7.30
C LEU A 291 4.79 4.48 -5.96
N VAL A 292 5.41 3.51 -5.27
CA VAL A 292 4.97 3.11 -3.92
C VAL A 292 5.01 4.29 -2.96
N LEU A 293 6.10 5.04 -2.95
CA LEU A 293 6.24 6.23 -2.10
C LEU A 293 5.22 7.33 -2.40
N ALA A 294 4.74 7.42 -3.64
CA ALA A 294 3.65 8.31 -4.03
C ALA A 294 2.28 7.81 -3.52
N ILE A 295 2.04 6.50 -3.57
CA ILE A 295 0.82 5.89 -3.02
C ILE A 295 0.75 6.08 -1.50
N GLU A 296 1.83 5.79 -0.78
CA GLU A 296 1.90 5.99 0.68
C GLU A 296 1.60 7.44 1.07
N ARG A 297 2.08 8.42 0.29
CA ARG A 297 1.76 9.84 0.47
C ARG A 297 0.30 10.15 0.17
N ALA A 298 -0.26 9.59 -0.90
CA ALA A 298 -1.66 9.79 -1.25
C ALA A 298 -2.60 9.23 -0.16
N VAL A 299 -2.31 8.03 0.35
CA VAL A 299 -3.07 7.42 1.44
C VAL A 299 -2.94 8.24 2.72
N ARG A 300 -1.74 8.71 3.09
CA ARG A 300 -1.54 9.62 4.23
C ARG A 300 -2.29 10.95 4.08
N ALA A 301 -2.48 11.42 2.84
CA ALA A 301 -3.31 12.60 2.55
C ALA A 301 -4.83 12.32 2.61
N GLY A 302 -5.24 11.10 2.98
CA GLY A 302 -6.64 10.71 3.14
C GLY A 302 -7.32 10.27 1.84
N LEU A 303 -6.58 9.86 0.81
CA LEU A 303 -7.13 9.24 -0.39
C LEU A 303 -7.17 7.73 -0.23
N VAL A 304 -8.28 7.10 -0.60
CA VAL A 304 -8.33 5.65 -0.81
C VAL A 304 -7.64 5.36 -2.14
N VAL A 305 -6.66 4.45 -2.16
CA VAL A 305 -5.94 4.13 -3.39
C VAL A 305 -6.13 2.65 -3.72
N VAL A 306 -6.76 2.38 -4.87
CA VAL A 306 -7.06 1.05 -5.37
C VAL A 306 -6.17 0.75 -6.57
N VAL A 307 -5.44 -0.37 -6.52
CA VAL A 307 -4.41 -0.72 -7.50
C VAL A 307 -4.62 -2.15 -8.00
N ALA A 308 -4.45 -2.38 -9.30
CA ALA A 308 -4.46 -3.72 -9.87
C ALA A 308 -3.22 -4.53 -9.41
N ALA A 309 -3.40 -5.79 -9.00
CA ALA A 309 -2.28 -6.65 -8.57
C ALA A 309 -1.29 -6.99 -9.69
N GLY A 310 -1.76 -6.99 -10.95
CA GLY A 310 -1.00 -7.47 -12.11
C GLY A 310 -1.58 -8.76 -12.68
N ASN A 311 -1.13 -9.13 -13.87
CA ASN A 311 -1.68 -10.25 -14.63
C ASN A 311 -0.61 -11.27 -15.05
N VAL A 312 0.35 -11.54 -14.16
CA VAL A 312 1.45 -12.51 -14.37
C VAL A 312 1.33 -13.73 -13.45
N GLY A 313 0.10 -14.15 -13.17
CA GLY A 313 -0.22 -15.27 -12.28
C GLY A 313 0.19 -16.65 -12.78
N VAL A 314 0.48 -16.80 -14.07
CA VAL A 314 1.05 -18.02 -14.66
C VAL A 314 2.22 -17.69 -15.57
N ASP A 315 3.14 -18.65 -15.72
CA ASP A 315 4.17 -18.59 -16.74
C ASP A 315 3.62 -18.90 -18.14
N LYS A 316 4.48 -18.78 -19.16
CA LYS A 316 4.15 -19.10 -20.56
C LYS A 316 3.69 -20.54 -20.81
N ASN A 317 3.97 -21.45 -19.88
CA ASN A 317 3.57 -22.86 -19.96
C ASN A 317 2.25 -23.13 -19.18
N GLY A 318 1.68 -22.11 -18.54
CA GLY A 318 0.47 -22.22 -17.73
C GLY A 318 0.72 -22.67 -16.28
N ASN A 319 1.97 -22.72 -15.82
CA ASN A 319 2.28 -23.05 -14.43
C ASN A 319 1.99 -21.84 -13.54
N VAL A 320 1.29 -22.06 -12.42
CA VAL A 320 1.01 -21.01 -11.44
C VAL A 320 2.31 -20.47 -10.84
N GLY A 321 2.46 -19.14 -10.85
CA GLY A 321 3.57 -18.41 -10.25
C GLY A 321 3.13 -17.60 -9.03
N TYR A 322 4.04 -17.47 -8.07
CA TYR A 322 3.94 -16.59 -6.91
C TYR A 322 4.93 -15.43 -7.06
N ALA A 323 4.75 -14.40 -6.24
CA ALA A 323 5.51 -13.16 -6.29
C ALA A 323 5.43 -12.41 -7.64
N GLY A 324 4.23 -12.43 -8.22
CA GLY A 324 3.89 -11.75 -9.47
C GLY A 324 3.24 -10.38 -9.29
N VAL A 325 3.11 -9.87 -8.06
CA VAL A 325 2.52 -8.54 -7.80
C VAL A 325 3.41 -7.47 -8.44
N LEU A 326 2.79 -6.52 -9.14
CA LEU A 326 3.49 -5.42 -9.82
C LEU A 326 3.52 -4.17 -8.94
N SER A 327 4.47 -3.27 -9.20
CA SER A 327 4.43 -1.91 -8.64
C SER A 327 3.38 -1.07 -9.38
N PRO A 328 2.55 -0.28 -8.67
CA PRO A 328 2.60 0.02 -7.24
C PRO A 328 1.70 -0.86 -6.34
N GLY A 329 1.24 -2.01 -6.82
CA GLY A 329 0.43 -2.96 -6.03
C GLY A 329 1.16 -3.59 -4.84
N ASN A 330 2.48 -3.40 -4.73
CA ASN A 330 3.28 -3.75 -3.54
C ASN A 330 3.26 -2.70 -2.43
N ALA A 331 2.58 -1.56 -2.61
CA ALA A 331 2.39 -0.57 -1.55
C ALA A 331 1.53 -1.17 -0.40
N PRO A 332 2.02 -1.21 0.85
CA PRO A 332 1.27 -1.74 1.99
C PRO A 332 -0.07 -1.02 2.22
N SER A 333 -0.09 0.30 2.08
CA SER A 333 -1.28 1.13 2.34
C SER A 333 -2.34 1.05 1.23
N ALA A 334 -1.96 0.64 0.02
CA ALA A 334 -2.89 0.48 -1.09
C ALA A 334 -3.88 -0.66 -0.86
N ILE A 335 -5.02 -0.60 -1.53
CA ILE A 335 -5.93 -1.72 -1.74
C ILE A 335 -5.55 -2.37 -3.07
N THR A 336 -4.74 -3.41 -2.99
CA THR A 336 -4.26 -4.19 -4.14
C THR A 336 -5.26 -5.29 -4.47
N VAL A 337 -5.72 -5.31 -5.72
CA VAL A 337 -6.87 -6.12 -6.13
C VAL A 337 -6.46 -7.20 -7.14
N GLY A 338 -6.67 -8.46 -6.77
CA GLY A 338 -6.60 -9.59 -7.69
C GLY A 338 -7.93 -9.84 -8.40
N ALA A 339 -7.97 -10.80 -9.32
CA ALA A 339 -9.15 -11.08 -10.14
C ALA A 339 -9.72 -12.48 -9.88
N VAL A 340 -11.05 -12.57 -9.82
CA VAL A 340 -11.80 -13.83 -9.91
C VAL A 340 -12.57 -13.94 -11.22
N ASP A 341 -12.79 -15.18 -11.61
CA ASP A 341 -13.71 -15.57 -12.66
C ASP A 341 -15.04 -16.01 -12.03
N THR A 342 -16.05 -15.15 -12.15
CA THR A 342 -17.37 -15.36 -11.54
C THR A 342 -18.28 -16.30 -12.33
N LYS A 343 -17.78 -16.83 -13.45
CA LYS A 343 -18.56 -17.63 -14.41
C LYS A 343 -19.82 -16.95 -14.96
N HIS A 344 -19.97 -15.62 -14.76
CA HIS A 344 -21.21 -14.87 -15.01
C HIS A 344 -22.42 -15.42 -14.24
N THR A 345 -22.20 -15.88 -13.00
CA THR A 345 -23.24 -16.27 -12.07
C THR A 345 -23.24 -15.36 -10.85
N ASP A 346 -24.29 -15.44 -10.04
CA ASP A 346 -24.37 -14.87 -8.70
C ASP A 346 -24.04 -15.92 -7.60
N LEU A 347 -23.47 -17.08 -7.99
CA LEU A 347 -23.13 -18.18 -7.10
C LEU A 347 -21.63 -18.18 -6.77
N HIS A 348 -21.25 -17.67 -5.60
CA HIS A 348 -19.83 -17.60 -5.23
C HIS A 348 -19.13 -18.95 -5.05
N GLY A 349 -19.90 -20.03 -4.86
CA GLY A 349 -19.34 -21.39 -4.74
C GLY A 349 -18.61 -21.90 -6.00
N ASP A 350 -18.90 -21.35 -7.19
CA ASP A 350 -18.23 -21.72 -8.44
C ASP A 350 -17.13 -20.74 -8.90
N ASP A 351 -16.95 -19.64 -8.16
CA ASP A 351 -15.95 -18.61 -8.42
C ASP A 351 -14.55 -19.14 -8.17
N ARG A 352 -13.63 -18.80 -9.07
CA ARG A 352 -12.23 -19.23 -9.01
C ARG A 352 -11.32 -18.04 -9.24
N ILE A 353 -10.15 -18.03 -8.59
CA ILE A 353 -9.09 -17.08 -8.91
C ILE A 353 -8.79 -17.15 -10.40
N ALA A 354 -8.83 -16.01 -11.07
CA ALA A 354 -8.54 -15.92 -12.49
C ALA A 354 -7.11 -16.40 -12.72
N TRP A 355 -6.91 -17.24 -13.74
CA TRP A 355 -5.62 -17.88 -14.01
C TRP A 355 -4.48 -16.85 -14.12
N PHE A 356 -4.77 -15.70 -14.73
CA PHE A 356 -3.79 -14.62 -14.90
C PHE A 356 -3.53 -13.78 -13.65
N SER A 357 -4.41 -13.81 -12.64
CA SER A 357 -4.30 -12.91 -11.49
C SER A 357 -2.96 -13.09 -10.80
N SER A 358 -2.18 -12.02 -10.68
CA SER A 358 -0.93 -12.04 -9.92
C SER A 358 -1.18 -12.44 -8.47
N ARG A 359 -0.21 -13.16 -7.91
CA ARG A 359 -0.23 -13.68 -6.54
C ARG A 359 0.97 -13.14 -5.77
N GLY A 360 0.78 -12.93 -4.48
CA GLY A 360 1.85 -12.54 -3.55
C GLY A 360 2.85 -13.66 -3.28
N PRO A 361 3.73 -13.49 -2.28
CA PRO A 361 3.96 -12.22 -1.59
C PRO A 361 4.59 -11.18 -2.53
N THR A 362 4.75 -9.92 -2.12
CA THR A 362 5.46 -8.96 -2.96
C THR A 362 6.92 -9.36 -3.15
N TRP A 363 7.46 -9.07 -4.34
CA TRP A 363 8.90 -9.24 -4.59
C TRP A 363 9.70 -8.25 -3.72
N TYR A 364 10.93 -8.62 -3.33
CA TYR A 364 11.80 -7.95 -2.32
C TYR A 364 11.33 -7.95 -0.87
N ASP A 365 10.14 -7.43 -0.58
CA ASP A 365 9.73 -7.13 0.80
C ASP A 365 8.85 -8.23 1.44
N GLY A 366 8.28 -9.14 0.64
CA GLY A 366 7.54 -10.29 1.16
C GLY A 366 6.15 -9.96 1.72
N PHE A 367 5.57 -8.80 1.42
CA PHE A 367 4.25 -8.43 1.92
C PHE A 367 3.14 -9.33 1.37
N ALA A 368 2.15 -9.65 2.21
CA ALA A 368 0.97 -10.40 1.78
C ALA A 368 0.09 -9.54 0.86
N LYS A 369 -0.06 -9.99 -0.40
CA LYS A 369 -0.87 -9.35 -1.45
C LYS A 369 -1.44 -10.43 -2.38
N PRO A 370 -2.54 -10.18 -3.12
CA PRO A 370 -3.40 -8.99 -3.06
C PRO A 370 -4.12 -8.89 -1.70
N ASP A 371 -4.73 -7.73 -1.40
CA ASP A 371 -5.52 -7.59 -0.16
C ASP A 371 -6.87 -8.29 -0.29
N LEU A 372 -7.48 -8.24 -1.47
CA LEU A 372 -8.73 -8.95 -1.81
C LEU A 372 -8.82 -9.16 -3.32
N VAL A 373 -9.84 -9.89 -3.76
CA VAL A 373 -10.12 -10.11 -5.18
C VAL A 373 -11.51 -9.61 -5.58
N ALA A 374 -11.71 -9.39 -6.87
CA ALA A 374 -13.01 -8.96 -7.40
C ALA A 374 -13.23 -9.54 -8.81
N PRO A 375 -14.49 -9.53 -9.32
CA PRO A 375 -14.79 -9.94 -10.67
C PRO A 375 -13.86 -9.26 -11.68
N GLY A 376 -13.19 -10.04 -12.52
CA GLY A 376 -12.19 -9.51 -13.44
C GLY A 376 -12.10 -10.25 -14.78
N VAL A 377 -13.01 -11.17 -15.07
CA VAL A 377 -13.00 -11.97 -16.31
C VAL A 377 -14.22 -11.67 -17.17
N GLY A 378 -13.99 -11.20 -18.39
CA GLY A 378 -15.04 -11.02 -19.40
C GLY A 378 -16.02 -9.89 -19.10
N LEU A 379 -15.62 -8.88 -18.33
CA LEU A 379 -16.53 -7.80 -17.95
C LEU A 379 -16.80 -6.88 -19.15
N VAL A 380 -18.08 -6.69 -19.45
CA VAL A 380 -18.55 -5.76 -20.47
C VAL A 380 -18.70 -4.36 -19.87
N SER A 381 -18.17 -3.35 -20.56
CA SER A 381 -18.26 -1.95 -20.16
C SER A 381 -18.16 -1.00 -21.38
N ASP A 382 -18.29 0.30 -21.13
CA ASP A 382 -18.20 1.38 -22.08
C ASP A 382 -16.96 1.29 -23.00
N SER A 383 -17.15 1.56 -24.28
CA SER A 383 -16.07 1.61 -25.27
C SER A 383 -15.77 3.04 -25.70
N SER A 384 -14.49 3.36 -25.91
CA SER A 384 -14.07 4.61 -26.55
C SER A 384 -14.38 4.62 -28.06
N ARG A 385 -14.77 5.79 -28.58
CA ARG A 385 -14.97 6.04 -30.03
C ARG A 385 -13.72 5.80 -30.88
N SER A 386 -12.52 6.04 -30.32
CA SER A 386 -11.25 6.01 -31.05
C SER A 386 -10.26 5.04 -30.40
N SER A 387 -10.72 3.84 -30.05
CA SER A 387 -9.92 2.83 -29.38
C SER A 387 -8.98 2.08 -30.34
N SER A 388 -7.66 2.29 -30.20
CA SER A 388 -6.66 1.45 -30.86
C SER A 388 -6.69 -0.01 -30.40
N LEU A 389 -7.08 -0.26 -29.14
CA LEU A 389 -7.30 -1.61 -28.59
C LEU A 389 -8.38 -2.35 -29.38
N LEU A 390 -9.55 -1.73 -29.61
CA LEU A 390 -10.62 -2.33 -30.40
C LEU A 390 -10.28 -2.42 -31.89
N ALA A 391 -9.46 -1.52 -32.41
CA ALA A 391 -8.97 -1.62 -33.79
C ALA A 391 -8.07 -2.86 -33.97
N ALA A 392 -7.20 -3.15 -32.98
CA ALA A 392 -6.37 -4.34 -32.98
C ALA A 392 -7.16 -5.63 -32.67
N PHE A 393 -8.19 -5.52 -31.82
CA PHE A 393 -8.98 -6.66 -31.33
C PHE A 393 -10.49 -6.45 -31.49
N PRO A 394 -11.00 -6.37 -32.73
CA PRO A 394 -12.41 -6.08 -32.99
C PRO A 394 -13.36 -7.13 -32.41
N GLN A 395 -12.88 -8.36 -32.19
CA GLN A 395 -13.63 -9.45 -31.57
C GLN A 395 -14.03 -9.19 -30.12
N LEU A 396 -13.43 -8.20 -29.43
CA LEU A 396 -13.82 -7.83 -28.06
C LEU A 396 -15.10 -6.97 -28.01
N THR A 397 -15.59 -6.52 -29.17
CA THR A 397 -16.78 -5.67 -29.28
C THR A 397 -18.04 -6.41 -28.86
N VAL A 398 -18.78 -5.90 -27.88
CA VAL A 398 -20.14 -6.35 -27.56
C VAL A 398 -21.13 -5.32 -28.10
N THR A 399 -22.17 -5.76 -28.82
CA THR A 399 -23.20 -4.86 -29.33
C THR A 399 -24.50 -5.08 -28.57
N LYS A 400 -25.02 -4.01 -27.95
CA LYS A 400 -26.33 -4.00 -27.30
C LYS A 400 -27.10 -2.77 -27.74
N ASN A 401 -28.36 -2.95 -28.17
CA ASN A 401 -29.24 -1.84 -28.59
C ASN A 401 -28.62 -0.93 -29.67
N GLY A 402 -27.83 -1.51 -30.59
CA GLY A 402 -27.11 -0.77 -31.63
C GLY A 402 -25.96 0.12 -31.11
N LYS A 403 -25.54 -0.07 -29.86
CA LYS A 403 -24.38 0.59 -29.22
C LYS A 403 -23.26 -0.42 -29.01
N LYS A 404 -22.03 0.07 -29.15
CA LYS A 404 -20.82 -0.73 -28.96
C LYS A 404 -20.35 -0.58 -27.51
N PHE A 405 -19.94 -1.71 -26.96
CA PHE A 405 -19.29 -1.90 -25.68
C PHE A 405 -18.07 -2.79 -25.91
N VAL A 406 -17.22 -2.96 -24.91
CA VAL A 406 -16.07 -3.86 -24.98
C VAL A 406 -16.04 -4.80 -23.78
N SER A 407 -15.70 -6.07 -24.02
CA SER A 407 -15.48 -7.07 -22.98
C SER A 407 -13.97 -7.23 -22.76
N LEU A 408 -13.51 -7.00 -21.53
CA LEU A 408 -12.09 -7.12 -21.14
C LEU A 408 -11.93 -8.00 -19.90
N SER A 409 -10.72 -8.55 -19.75
CA SER A 409 -10.31 -9.31 -18.57
C SER A 409 -9.00 -8.76 -17.99
N GLY A 410 -8.92 -8.68 -16.67
CA GLY A 410 -7.71 -8.26 -15.97
C GLY A 410 -7.97 -7.83 -14.53
N THR A 411 -6.91 -7.79 -13.73
CA THR A 411 -6.93 -7.14 -12.42
C THR A 411 -7.25 -5.64 -12.50
N SER A 412 -7.02 -5.00 -13.65
CA SER A 412 -7.52 -3.65 -13.98
C SER A 412 -9.04 -3.50 -13.82
N MET A 413 -9.80 -4.49 -14.30
CA MET A 413 -11.25 -4.50 -14.22
C MET A 413 -11.72 -4.79 -12.79
N ALA A 414 -11.04 -5.71 -12.12
CA ALA A 414 -11.30 -6.01 -10.71
C ALA A 414 -11.06 -4.78 -9.81
N ALA A 415 -9.96 -4.04 -10.02
CA ALA A 415 -9.68 -2.78 -9.31
C ALA A 415 -10.77 -1.73 -9.54
N ALA A 416 -11.33 -1.64 -10.75
CA ALA A 416 -12.45 -0.76 -11.06
C ALA A 416 -13.72 -1.14 -10.28
N VAL A 417 -14.03 -2.44 -10.16
CA VAL A 417 -15.15 -2.94 -9.36
C VAL A 417 -14.98 -2.56 -7.89
N VAL A 418 -13.79 -2.79 -7.33
CA VAL A 418 -13.47 -2.42 -5.93
C VAL A 418 -13.53 -0.91 -5.71
N THR A 419 -13.07 -0.10 -6.66
CA THR A 419 -13.19 1.37 -6.61
C THR A 419 -14.66 1.80 -6.52
N GLY A 420 -15.54 1.15 -7.27
CA GLY A 420 -16.97 1.38 -7.17
C GLY A 420 -17.51 1.03 -5.79
N VAL A 421 -17.21 -0.17 -5.27
CA VAL A 421 -17.69 -0.60 -3.94
C VAL A 421 -17.14 0.29 -2.82
N ALA A 422 -15.86 0.67 -2.88
CA ALA A 422 -15.26 1.62 -1.96
C ALA A 422 -16.01 2.97 -1.96
N SER A 423 -16.40 3.46 -3.14
CA SER A 423 -17.18 4.70 -3.27
C SER A 423 -18.57 4.58 -2.63
N LEU A 424 -19.24 3.43 -2.79
CA LEU A 424 -20.53 3.15 -2.11
C LEU A 424 -20.37 3.14 -0.59
N ALA A 425 -19.32 2.49 -0.07
CA ALA A 425 -19.04 2.45 1.37
C ALA A 425 -18.70 3.84 1.94
N ILE A 426 -17.94 4.67 1.22
CA ILE A 426 -17.64 6.04 1.67
C ILE A 426 -18.91 6.90 1.70
N GLU A 427 -19.78 6.80 0.68
CA GLU A 427 -21.08 7.49 0.68
C GLU A 427 -21.93 7.05 1.88
N ALA A 428 -22.08 5.73 2.07
CA ALA A 428 -22.87 5.16 3.16
C ALA A 428 -22.41 5.65 4.54
N ASN A 429 -21.10 5.64 4.80
CA ASN A 429 -20.55 6.12 6.06
C ASN A 429 -20.83 7.63 6.27
N ARG A 430 -20.68 8.46 5.24
CA ARG A 430 -20.96 9.91 5.32
C ARG A 430 -22.43 10.21 5.55
N VAL A 431 -23.33 9.41 4.97
CA VAL A 431 -24.79 9.54 5.16
C VAL A 431 -25.20 9.11 6.56
N ALA A 432 -24.71 7.97 7.04
CA ALA A 432 -25.00 7.47 8.39
C ALA A 432 -24.37 8.34 9.49
N HIS A 433 -23.19 8.92 9.21
CA HIS A 433 -22.42 9.70 10.18
C HIS A 433 -22.04 11.09 9.62
N PRO A 434 -23.00 12.04 9.54
CA PRO A 434 -22.75 13.37 9.00
C PRO A 434 -21.64 14.11 9.76
N GLY A 435 -20.73 14.75 9.01
CA GLY A 435 -19.60 15.48 9.57
C GLY A 435 -18.34 14.64 9.79
N SER A 436 -18.37 13.34 9.50
CA SER A 436 -17.19 12.48 9.42
C SER A 436 -17.04 11.86 8.03
N SER A 437 -15.82 11.40 7.73
CA SER A 437 -15.50 10.59 6.56
C SER A 437 -14.60 9.45 7.01
N PRO A 438 -14.77 8.23 6.49
CA PRO A 438 -13.92 7.12 6.87
C PRO A 438 -12.49 7.38 6.38
N THR A 439 -11.51 6.95 7.16
CA THR A 439 -10.10 6.99 6.77
C THR A 439 -9.83 5.92 5.70
N PRO A 440 -8.77 6.05 4.88
CA PRO A 440 -8.45 5.03 3.89
C PRO A 440 -8.26 3.62 4.47
N ASN A 441 -7.63 3.55 5.64
CA ASN A 441 -7.41 2.30 6.37
C ASN A 441 -8.73 1.67 6.82
N LEU A 442 -9.69 2.50 7.25
CA LEU A 442 -11.01 2.02 7.64
C LEU A 442 -11.78 1.48 6.43
N VAL A 443 -11.73 2.17 5.28
CA VAL A 443 -12.32 1.67 4.03
C VAL A 443 -11.70 0.33 3.64
N LYS A 444 -10.36 0.23 3.65
CA LYS A 444 -9.64 -1.02 3.39
C LYS A 444 -10.08 -2.15 4.34
N ALA A 445 -10.26 -1.86 5.63
CA ALA A 445 -10.73 -2.84 6.60
C ALA A 445 -12.18 -3.28 6.35
N MET A 446 -13.10 -2.36 6.06
CA MET A 446 -14.50 -2.66 5.74
C MET A 446 -14.60 -3.62 4.54
N LEU A 447 -13.81 -3.37 3.49
CA LEU A 447 -13.80 -4.19 2.29
C LEU A 447 -13.21 -5.59 2.55
N GLN A 448 -12.15 -5.68 3.35
CA GLN A 448 -11.48 -6.95 3.65
C GLN A 448 -12.30 -7.84 4.59
N VAL A 449 -12.82 -7.29 5.69
CA VAL A 449 -13.57 -8.02 6.72
C VAL A 449 -14.88 -8.59 6.18
N SER A 450 -15.53 -7.86 5.26
CA SER A 450 -16.79 -8.30 4.66
C SER A 450 -16.60 -9.18 3.41
N ALA A 451 -15.38 -9.37 2.93
CA ALA A 451 -15.11 -10.16 1.73
C ALA A 451 -15.61 -11.62 1.87
N LEU A 452 -15.87 -12.27 0.75
CA LEU A 452 -16.41 -13.64 0.69
C LEU A 452 -15.27 -14.64 0.38
N PRO A 453 -15.11 -15.74 1.13
CA PRO A 453 -14.06 -16.71 0.85
C PRO A 453 -14.17 -17.30 -0.56
N VAL A 454 -13.06 -17.32 -1.32
CA VAL A 454 -13.01 -17.91 -2.67
C VAL A 454 -12.54 -19.35 -2.58
N LEU A 455 -13.13 -20.26 -3.36
CA LEU A 455 -12.77 -21.67 -3.34
C LEU A 455 -11.71 -22.00 -4.42
N ALA A 456 -10.67 -22.77 -4.07
CA ALA A 456 -9.71 -23.32 -5.02
C ALA A 456 -10.25 -24.59 -5.70
N SER A 457 -10.75 -25.57 -4.93
CA SER A 457 -11.40 -26.80 -5.41
C SER A 457 -12.07 -27.57 -4.27
N ARG A 458 -13.13 -28.34 -4.54
CA ARG A 458 -13.80 -29.25 -3.56
C ARG A 458 -14.00 -28.68 -2.15
N GLY A 459 -14.43 -27.41 -2.04
CA GLY A 459 -14.67 -26.75 -0.74
C GLY A 459 -13.40 -26.31 0.01
N VAL A 460 -12.22 -26.42 -0.59
CA VAL A 460 -10.96 -25.86 -0.07
C VAL A 460 -10.86 -24.41 -0.50
N GLU A 461 -10.63 -23.51 0.46
CA GLU A 461 -10.38 -22.08 0.22
C GLU A 461 -9.13 -21.87 -0.64
N ALA A 462 -9.11 -20.81 -1.44
CA ALA A 462 -7.91 -20.38 -2.14
C ALA A 462 -6.81 -19.96 -1.15
N ASP A 463 -5.56 -20.02 -1.56
CA ASP A 463 -4.47 -19.56 -0.69
C ASP A 463 -4.55 -18.03 -0.51
N ALA A 464 -4.17 -17.55 0.67
CA ALA A 464 -4.28 -16.13 1.03
C ALA A 464 -3.42 -15.20 0.15
N LEU A 465 -2.39 -15.73 -0.51
CA LEU A 465 -1.55 -14.95 -1.44
C LEU A 465 -2.16 -14.87 -2.85
N ALA A 466 -3.24 -15.60 -3.11
CA ALA A 466 -4.02 -15.52 -4.34
C ALA A 466 -5.33 -14.75 -4.15
N GLN A 467 -6.07 -15.03 -3.08
CA GLN A 467 -7.38 -14.40 -2.83
C GLN A 467 -7.33 -13.18 -1.90
N GLY A 468 -6.24 -12.96 -1.17
CA GLY A 468 -6.22 -12.01 -0.06
C GLY A 468 -7.19 -12.44 1.04
N THR A 469 -8.12 -11.55 1.40
CA THR A 469 -9.21 -11.84 2.35
C THR A 469 -10.48 -12.38 1.70
N GLY A 470 -10.52 -12.55 0.38
CA GLY A 470 -11.66 -13.06 -0.36
C GLY A 470 -12.17 -12.11 -1.45
N GLU A 471 -13.32 -12.43 -2.02
CA GLU A 471 -14.02 -11.67 -3.04
C GLU A 471 -14.80 -10.47 -2.46
N ILE A 472 -14.77 -9.36 -3.18
CA ILE A 472 -15.45 -8.12 -2.79
C ILE A 472 -16.96 -8.29 -2.59
N ASN A 473 -17.50 -7.67 -1.53
CA ASN A 473 -18.90 -7.75 -1.13
C ASN A 473 -19.47 -6.36 -0.83
N ALA A 474 -20.27 -5.81 -1.75
CA ALA A 474 -20.81 -4.46 -1.59
C ALA A 474 -21.80 -4.34 -0.43
N ILE A 475 -22.64 -5.36 -0.23
CA ILE A 475 -23.63 -5.38 0.86
C ILE A 475 -22.91 -5.32 2.21
N GLY A 476 -21.90 -6.17 2.40
CA GLY A 476 -21.17 -6.24 3.67
C GLY A 476 -20.32 -4.99 3.93
N ALA A 477 -19.66 -4.45 2.89
CA ALA A 477 -18.90 -3.22 3.01
C ALA A 477 -19.78 -2.01 3.38
N VAL A 478 -20.95 -1.87 2.74
CA VAL A 478 -21.94 -0.83 3.07
C VAL A 478 -22.52 -1.03 4.47
N THR A 479 -22.85 -2.27 4.85
CA THR A 479 -23.37 -2.57 6.19
C THR A 479 -22.37 -2.17 7.28
N LEU A 480 -21.08 -2.49 7.10
CA LEU A 480 -20.03 -2.04 8.01
C LEU A 480 -19.86 -0.52 7.99
N ALA A 481 -19.93 0.10 6.82
CA ALA A 481 -19.83 1.56 6.68
C ALA A 481 -20.94 2.31 7.43
N GLU A 482 -22.17 1.80 7.43
CA GLU A 482 -23.30 2.36 8.17
C GLU A 482 -23.21 2.10 9.67
N ALA A 483 -22.62 0.97 10.09
CA ALA A 483 -22.53 0.58 11.49
C ALA A 483 -21.33 1.17 12.25
N ILE A 484 -20.30 1.64 11.54
CA ILE A 484 -19.06 2.14 12.14
C ILE A 484 -19.07 3.67 12.26
N ASP A 485 -19.11 4.16 13.50
CA ASP A 485 -18.97 5.58 13.83
C ASP A 485 -17.56 5.87 14.38
N ALA A 486 -16.67 6.34 13.51
CA ALA A 486 -15.30 6.68 13.87
C ALA A 486 -15.16 7.93 14.76
N ARG A 487 -16.26 8.64 15.06
CA ARG A 487 -16.26 9.79 15.98
C ARG A 487 -16.42 9.37 17.44
N VAL A 488 -16.82 8.12 17.67
CA VAL A 488 -17.02 7.58 19.02
C VAL A 488 -15.68 7.61 19.78
N PRO A 489 -15.64 8.16 21.01
CA PRO A 489 -14.43 8.20 21.81
C PRO A 489 -13.86 6.80 22.09
N LEU A 490 -12.56 6.75 22.35
CA LEU A 490 -11.87 5.54 22.82
C LEU A 490 -12.62 4.92 24.02
N ASN A 491 -12.65 3.58 24.09
CA ASN A 491 -13.34 2.81 25.14
C ASN A 491 -14.87 2.84 25.09
N GLN A 492 -15.47 3.30 24.00
CA GLN A 492 -16.89 3.16 23.72
C GLN A 492 -17.15 2.31 22.47
N PRO A 493 -18.31 1.63 22.37
CA PRO A 493 -18.67 0.83 21.20
C PRO A 493 -18.74 1.68 19.93
N TRP A 494 -17.73 1.58 19.06
CA TRP A 494 -17.68 2.30 17.78
C TRP A 494 -18.34 1.54 16.62
N LEU A 495 -18.63 0.25 16.82
CA LEU A 495 -19.30 -0.63 15.87
C LEU A 495 -20.66 -1.06 16.43
N GLY A 496 -21.73 -0.77 15.68
CA GLY A 496 -23.07 -1.29 15.94
C GLY A 496 -23.21 -2.80 15.70
N PHE A 497 -24.37 -3.37 16.00
CA PHE A 497 -24.62 -4.79 15.72
C PHE A 497 -24.61 -5.06 14.20
N VAL A 498 -23.78 -6.01 13.77
CA VAL A 498 -23.66 -6.44 12.38
C VAL A 498 -23.66 -7.97 12.34
N SER A 499 -24.51 -8.55 11.48
CA SER A 499 -24.43 -9.97 11.14
C SER A 499 -23.36 -10.16 10.07
N PRO A 500 -22.33 -11.00 10.29
CA PRO A 500 -21.22 -11.18 9.35
C PRO A 500 -21.61 -12.10 8.18
N SER A 501 -22.68 -11.75 7.48
CA SER A 501 -23.19 -12.47 6.32
C SER A 501 -23.96 -11.53 5.39
N SER A 502 -23.91 -11.82 4.10
CA SER A 502 -24.66 -11.09 3.06
C SER A 502 -25.63 -12.05 2.36
N VAL A 503 -26.77 -11.53 1.92
CA VAL A 503 -27.67 -12.29 1.03
C VAL A 503 -27.47 -11.78 -0.39
N ILE A 504 -26.84 -12.59 -1.25
CA ILE A 504 -26.59 -12.28 -2.66
C ILE A 504 -27.36 -13.29 -3.52
N GLY A 505 -28.15 -12.78 -4.46
CA GLY A 505 -29.14 -13.61 -5.16
C GLY A 505 -30.11 -14.27 -4.17
N ASN A 506 -30.07 -15.60 -4.09
CA ASN A 506 -30.82 -16.40 -3.10
C ASN A 506 -29.90 -17.14 -2.11
N HIS A 507 -28.64 -16.72 -1.99
CA HIS A 507 -27.60 -17.39 -1.21
C HIS A 507 -27.20 -16.55 0.00
N LEU A 508 -27.08 -17.19 1.16
CA LEU A 508 -26.51 -16.58 2.37
C LEU A 508 -25.01 -16.84 2.37
N GLU A 509 -24.25 -15.78 2.14
CA GLU A 509 -22.79 -15.81 2.01
C GLU A 509 -22.14 -15.33 3.31
N PRO A 510 -21.44 -16.21 4.05
CA PRO A 510 -20.70 -15.81 5.25
C PRO A 510 -19.48 -14.97 4.87
N TRP A 511 -19.20 -13.93 5.66
CA TRP A 511 -18.00 -13.12 5.45
C TRP A 511 -16.75 -13.85 5.95
N SER A 512 -15.61 -13.58 5.33
CA SER A 512 -14.31 -14.14 5.71
C SER A 512 -13.84 -13.64 7.07
N GLN A 513 -14.31 -12.46 7.51
CA GLN A 513 -13.92 -11.81 8.77
C GLN A 513 -12.40 -11.77 8.96
N THR A 514 -11.68 -11.58 7.84
CA THR A 514 -10.22 -11.59 7.78
C THR A 514 -9.72 -10.19 7.43
N LEU A 515 -8.60 -9.79 8.04
CA LEU A 515 -7.87 -8.58 7.69
C LEU A 515 -6.41 -8.94 7.39
N ILE A 516 -5.88 -8.47 6.27
CA ILE A 516 -4.43 -8.45 6.02
C ILE A 516 -3.93 -7.05 6.38
N TRP A 517 -2.93 -7.01 7.28
CA TRP A 517 -2.31 -5.78 7.75
C TRP A 517 -0.81 -5.97 7.92
N GLY A 518 -0.01 -5.35 7.03
CA GLY A 518 1.44 -5.57 7.00
C GLY A 518 1.78 -7.02 6.66
N ASP A 519 2.52 -7.68 7.55
CA ASP A 519 2.87 -9.10 7.48
C ASP A 519 1.92 -10.00 8.28
N GLN A 520 0.88 -9.43 8.90
CA GLN A 520 -0.08 -10.15 9.74
C GLN A 520 -1.39 -10.44 8.99
N ARG A 521 -1.93 -11.63 9.23
CA ARG A 521 -3.32 -12.00 8.91
C ARG A 521 -4.10 -12.15 10.21
N ILE A 522 -5.13 -11.33 10.38
CA ILE A 522 -6.03 -11.38 11.53
C ILE A 522 -7.30 -12.11 11.11
N ALA A 523 -7.69 -13.15 11.85
CA ALA A 523 -8.91 -13.93 11.63
C ALA A 523 -9.54 -14.32 12.98
N ASN A 524 -10.84 -14.66 12.96
CA ASN A 524 -11.72 -15.00 14.08
C ASN A 524 -12.43 -13.83 14.80
N SER A 525 -13.60 -14.16 15.34
CA SER A 525 -14.84 -13.37 15.43
C SER A 525 -14.98 -12.43 16.63
N THR A 526 -13.99 -11.58 16.92
CA THR A 526 -14.21 -10.50 17.90
C THR A 526 -13.54 -9.23 17.43
N VAL A 527 -14.27 -8.43 16.66
CA VAL A 527 -13.95 -7.01 16.53
C VAL A 527 -14.15 -6.41 17.93
N LEU A 528 -13.06 -6.07 18.61
CA LEU A 528 -13.12 -5.42 19.90
C LEU A 528 -13.71 -4.02 19.71
N THR A 529 -15.03 -3.92 19.84
CA THR A 529 -15.80 -2.69 19.56
C THR A 529 -15.50 -1.55 20.53
N THR A 530 -14.75 -1.82 21.61
CA THR A 530 -14.35 -0.84 22.62
C THR A 530 -12.89 -0.42 22.51
N HIS A 531 -12.06 -1.09 21.71
CA HIS A 531 -10.62 -0.82 21.62
C HIS A 531 -10.26 -0.22 20.27
N ALA A 532 -9.42 0.82 20.27
CA ALA A 532 -8.96 1.46 19.04
C ALA A 532 -7.92 0.59 18.35
N ALA A 533 -8.34 -0.05 17.26
CA ALA A 533 -7.45 -0.79 16.37
C ALA A 533 -6.93 0.07 15.20
N ILE A 534 -7.10 1.40 15.25
CA ILE A 534 -6.75 2.29 14.16
C ILE A 534 -5.93 3.43 14.74
N PHE A 535 -4.61 3.29 14.65
CA PHE A 535 -3.49 4.25 14.69
C PHE A 535 -2.31 3.81 15.59
N ASP A 536 -1.11 3.91 14.98
CA ASP A 536 0.26 3.89 15.49
C ASP A 536 0.60 2.91 16.64
N ASN A 537 0.85 1.65 16.26
CA ASN A 537 1.50 0.57 17.02
C ASN A 537 0.92 0.28 18.43
N ILE A 538 -0.01 -0.67 18.49
CA ILE A 538 -0.40 -1.34 19.73
C ILE A 538 -0.25 -2.84 19.54
N VAL A 539 0.62 -3.49 20.33
CA VAL A 539 0.71 -4.95 20.40
C VAL A 539 -0.41 -5.44 21.31
N TRP A 540 -1.29 -6.30 20.79
CA TRP A 540 -2.41 -6.89 21.51
C TRP A 540 -2.18 -8.39 21.74
N GLY A 541 -2.50 -8.88 22.94
CA GLY A 541 -2.55 -10.30 23.28
C GLY A 541 -3.84 -10.67 24.03
N THR A 542 -4.28 -11.92 23.92
CA THR A 542 -5.45 -12.48 24.62
C THR A 542 -5.03 -13.60 25.60
N LEU A 543 -5.79 -13.71 26.70
CA LEU A 543 -5.85 -14.70 27.80
C LEU A 543 -4.76 -15.79 28.01
N ARG A 544 -4.30 -15.84 29.28
CA ARG A 544 -3.63 -16.88 30.10
C ARG A 544 -2.36 -17.57 29.52
N ASP A 545 -1.28 -17.38 30.28
CA ASP A 545 0.07 -17.95 30.13
C ASP A 545 0.75 -17.56 28.80
N PHE A 546 1.20 -16.30 28.70
CA PHE A 546 1.95 -15.79 27.56
C PHE A 546 3.34 -15.27 27.95
N ASP A 547 4.31 -15.47 27.07
CA ASP A 547 5.57 -14.71 27.02
C ASP A 547 5.41 -13.61 25.96
N ASN A 548 5.65 -12.35 26.31
CA ASN A 548 5.64 -11.24 25.34
C ASN A 548 7.06 -10.93 24.86
N ILE A 549 7.26 -10.85 23.55
CA ILE A 549 8.50 -10.36 22.94
C ILE A 549 8.19 -9.04 22.22
N VAL A 550 8.71 -7.94 22.76
CA VAL A 550 8.67 -6.63 22.11
C VAL A 550 10.00 -6.43 21.40
N TRP A 551 9.95 -6.17 20.08
CA TRP A 551 11.13 -6.00 19.23
C TRP A 551 11.07 -4.67 18.48
N GLY A 552 12.12 -3.86 18.61
CA GLY A 552 12.29 -2.59 17.91
C GLY A 552 13.66 -2.50 17.26
N THR A 553 13.72 -2.05 15.99
CA THR A 553 14.97 -1.88 15.22
C THR A 553 15.21 -0.45 14.74
N VAL A 554 14.52 0.53 15.32
CA VAL A 554 14.58 1.92 14.85
C VAL A 554 15.07 2.83 15.96
N ALA A 555 15.86 3.84 15.58
CA ALA A 555 16.37 4.88 16.47
C ALA A 555 15.19 5.66 17.07
N ASP A 556 15.19 5.77 18.40
CA ASP A 556 14.15 6.33 19.27
C ASP A 556 12.91 5.41 19.42
N PHE A 557 12.92 4.55 20.44
CA PHE A 557 11.74 3.78 20.89
C PHE A 557 11.48 4.02 22.37
N ASP A 558 10.27 4.49 22.69
CA ASP A 558 9.72 4.52 24.05
C ASP A 558 8.70 3.39 24.18
N ASN A 559 8.99 2.38 25.00
CA ASN A 559 8.05 1.28 25.23
C ASN A 559 7.25 1.55 26.50
N ILE A 560 6.01 2.04 26.36
CA ILE A 560 5.06 2.17 27.47
C ILE A 560 4.03 1.05 27.38
N VAL A 561 4.14 0.04 28.26
CA VAL A 561 3.14 -1.02 28.41
C VAL A 561 2.09 -0.56 29.44
N TRP A 562 0.89 -0.20 28.99
CA TRP A 562 -0.20 0.19 29.90
C TRP A 562 -1.57 -0.36 29.47
N GLY A 563 -2.35 -0.85 30.44
CA GLY A 563 -3.71 -1.32 30.25
C GLY A 563 -4.43 -1.60 31.58
N THR A 564 -5.75 -1.40 31.61
CA THR A 564 -6.59 -1.47 32.83
C THR A 564 -7.00 -2.89 33.25
N ASN A 565 -6.21 -3.92 32.90
CA ASN A 565 -6.30 -5.26 33.50
C ASN A 565 -4.92 -5.93 33.43
N ILE A 566 -4.27 -6.00 34.59
CA ILE A 566 -3.16 -6.88 35.03
C ILE A 566 -2.43 -7.67 33.92
N VAL A 567 -1.14 -7.36 33.70
CA VAL A 567 -0.20 -8.19 32.92
C VAL A 567 0.21 -9.39 33.79
N TRP A 568 -0.01 -10.62 33.31
CA TRP A 568 0.44 -11.87 33.96
C TRP A 568 1.51 -12.51 33.08
N GLY A 569 2.72 -12.77 33.59
CA GLY A 569 3.76 -13.55 32.88
C GLY A 569 5.19 -12.96 32.94
N THR A 570 6.14 -13.75 32.46
CA THR A 570 7.57 -13.45 32.25
C THR A 570 7.78 -12.55 31.02
N ASN A 571 8.63 -11.51 31.13
CA ASN A 571 8.90 -10.60 30.02
C ASN A 571 10.39 -10.49 29.69
N ILE A 572 10.71 -10.42 28.39
CA ILE A 572 12.06 -10.11 27.86
C ILE A 572 11.95 -8.88 26.95
N VAL A 573 12.62 -7.80 27.33
CA VAL A 573 12.76 -6.58 26.51
C VAL A 573 14.17 -6.51 25.94
N TRP A 574 14.29 -6.35 24.61
CA TRP A 574 15.57 -6.38 23.90
C TRP A 574 15.69 -5.29 22.83
N GLY A 575 16.88 -4.71 22.69
CA GLY A 575 17.27 -3.87 21.55
C GLY A 575 18.78 -3.84 21.33
N ASP A 576 19.21 -3.83 20.07
CA ASP A 576 20.59 -3.57 19.66
C ASP A 576 20.69 -2.32 18.78
N HIS A 577 21.83 -1.62 18.80
CA HIS A 577 22.28 -0.92 17.59
C HIS A 577 23.79 -0.76 17.51
N ALA A 578 24.33 -1.24 16.39
CA ALA A 578 25.66 -0.90 15.93
C ALA A 578 25.72 0.59 15.54
N ILE A 579 26.45 1.36 16.35
CA ILE A 579 27.12 2.65 16.09
C ILE A 579 26.20 3.86 15.74
N GLY A 580 25.73 4.55 16.79
CA GLY A 580 25.62 6.02 16.86
C GLY A 580 24.22 6.65 16.96
N VAL A 581 23.86 7.14 18.18
CA VAL A 581 22.67 7.92 18.69
C VAL A 581 21.30 7.20 18.73
N ARG A 582 20.36 7.37 19.70
CA ARG A 582 20.24 7.98 21.07
C ARG A 582 19.08 7.26 21.85
N ASP A 583 19.15 7.36 23.19
CA ASP A 583 18.14 7.27 24.29
C ASP A 583 16.94 6.29 24.20
N GLY A 584 16.73 5.46 25.23
CA GLY A 584 15.53 4.62 25.38
C GLY A 584 15.17 4.36 26.85
N GLU A 585 13.91 4.60 27.21
CA GLU A 585 13.35 4.41 28.56
C GLU A 585 12.40 3.19 28.57
N ASN A 586 12.53 2.32 29.58
CA ASN A 586 11.63 1.18 29.76
C ASN A 586 10.92 1.25 31.12
N ILE A 587 9.58 1.19 31.12
CA ILE A 587 8.77 1.12 32.34
C ILE A 587 8.01 -0.21 32.35
N VAL A 588 8.30 -1.06 33.36
CA VAL A 588 7.63 -2.36 33.57
C VAL A 588 6.91 -2.35 34.91
N TRP A 589 5.60 -2.59 34.90
CA TRP A 589 4.73 -2.46 36.08
C TRP A 589 3.78 -3.67 36.21
N GLY A 590 3.72 -4.30 37.39
CA GLY A 590 2.84 -5.45 37.63
C GLY A 590 2.39 -5.65 39.08
N THR A 591 1.14 -6.08 39.29
CA THR A 591 0.61 -6.54 40.58
C THR A 591 0.01 -7.95 40.41
N VAL A 592 0.75 -9.01 40.70
CA VAL A 592 0.25 -10.40 40.62
C VAL A 592 0.09 -11.05 42.00
N SER A 593 -0.39 -12.30 42.04
CA SER A 593 -0.65 -13.02 43.31
C SER A 593 0.30 -14.17 43.60
N ARG A 594 1.24 -14.52 42.70
CA ARG A 594 2.18 -15.63 42.89
C ARG A 594 3.63 -15.28 42.49
N ASP A 595 4.01 -15.16 41.21
CA ASP A 595 5.42 -14.94 40.82
C ASP A 595 5.57 -13.91 39.66
N PHE A 596 6.63 -13.09 39.65
CA PHE A 596 6.88 -12.07 38.60
C PHE A 596 8.38 -11.88 38.32
N ASP A 597 8.84 -12.33 37.13
CA ASP A 597 10.24 -12.20 36.70
C ASP A 597 10.38 -11.33 35.45
N ASN A 598 11.31 -10.38 35.47
CA ASN A 598 11.59 -9.51 34.31
C ASN A 598 13.09 -9.47 33.97
N ILE A 599 13.38 -9.55 32.67
CA ILE A 599 14.72 -9.30 32.13
C ILE A 599 14.66 -8.08 31.22
N VAL A 600 15.34 -7.01 31.62
CA VAL A 600 15.45 -5.77 30.85
C VAL A 600 16.91 -5.62 30.40
N TRP A 601 17.12 -5.66 29.07
CA TRP A 601 18.45 -5.63 28.48
C TRP A 601 18.62 -4.49 27.47
N GLY A 602 19.61 -3.62 27.69
CA GLY A 602 19.94 -2.51 26.78
C GLY A 602 21.45 -2.25 26.64
N THR A 603 21.90 -1.82 25.46
CA THR A 603 23.30 -1.44 25.18
C THR A 603 23.42 0.02 24.74
N LEU A 604 22.69 0.92 25.43
CA LEU A 604 22.50 2.32 25.03
C LEU A 604 23.39 3.32 25.80
N ARG A 605 23.40 4.57 25.34
CA ARG A 605 24.20 5.67 25.93
C ARG A 605 23.65 6.17 27.26
N ASP A 606 22.32 6.25 27.37
CA ASP A 606 21.55 6.63 28.53
C ASP A 606 20.33 5.69 28.56
N ALA A 607 20.21 4.86 29.60
CA ALA A 607 19.13 3.89 29.74
C ALA A 607 18.59 3.98 31.17
N GLU A 608 17.33 4.38 31.30
CA GLU A 608 16.61 4.46 32.56
C GLU A 608 15.56 3.37 32.58
N ASN A 609 15.62 2.50 33.59
CA ASN A 609 14.66 1.41 33.75
C ASN A 609 13.96 1.54 35.09
N ILE A 610 12.62 1.57 35.05
CA ILE A 610 11.78 1.52 36.25
C ILE A 610 11.04 0.19 36.25
N VAL A 611 11.33 -0.64 37.24
CA VAL A 611 10.68 -1.95 37.43
C VAL A 611 10.00 -1.97 38.78
N TRP A 612 8.68 -2.21 38.79
CA TRP A 612 7.87 -2.18 40.00
C TRP A 612 6.98 -3.42 40.12
N GLY A 613 7.00 -4.06 41.29
CA GLY A 613 6.20 -5.24 41.61
C GLY A 613 5.72 -5.24 43.06
N THR A 614 4.59 -5.89 43.36
CA THR A 614 4.01 -5.94 44.73
C THR A 614 3.84 -7.34 45.30
N VAL A 615 4.59 -8.34 44.81
CA VAL A 615 4.25 -9.78 44.98
C VAL A 615 5.23 -10.55 45.87
N SER A 616 4.94 -11.83 46.16
CA SER A 616 5.68 -12.66 47.12
C SER A 616 7.09 -13.03 46.67
N ASP A 617 7.25 -13.42 45.40
CA ASP A 617 8.51 -13.81 44.77
C ASP A 617 8.72 -12.92 43.52
N PHE A 618 9.74 -12.07 43.55
CA PHE A 618 10.02 -11.03 42.54
C PHE A 618 11.51 -10.96 42.21
N ASP A 619 11.89 -11.55 41.07
CA ASP A 619 13.29 -11.58 40.62
C ASP A 619 13.47 -10.78 39.34
N ASN A 620 14.40 -9.83 39.35
CA ASN A 620 14.66 -9.00 38.17
C ASN A 620 16.15 -8.97 37.84
N ILE A 621 16.42 -9.06 36.54
CA ILE A 621 17.75 -8.84 35.99
C ILE A 621 17.67 -7.59 35.11
N VAL A 622 18.31 -6.52 35.56
CA VAL A 622 18.45 -5.28 34.80
C VAL A 622 19.91 -5.12 34.43
N TRP A 623 20.20 -5.12 33.13
CA TRP A 623 21.56 -5.05 32.61
C TRP A 623 21.73 -3.95 31.56
N GLY A 624 22.74 -3.11 31.75
CA GLY A 624 23.12 -2.06 30.83
C GLY A 624 24.64 -1.94 30.64
N THR A 625 25.10 -1.54 29.45
CA THR A 625 26.51 -1.20 29.24
C THR A 625 26.61 0.11 28.46
N THR A 626 27.37 1.08 28.98
CA THR A 626 27.58 2.37 28.29
C THR A 626 29.03 2.49 27.84
N ALA A 627 29.24 2.79 26.56
CA ALA A 627 30.59 2.98 26.00
C ALA A 627 31.15 4.40 26.27
N ASN A 628 30.32 5.36 26.70
CA ASN A 628 30.66 6.77 26.95
C ASN A 628 29.88 7.32 28.15
N ALA A 629 30.28 8.50 28.65
CA ALA A 629 29.90 9.13 29.94
C ALA A 629 28.41 9.52 30.13
N GLY A 630 27.46 8.72 29.65
CA GLY A 630 26.04 8.84 30.00
C GLY A 630 25.73 8.22 31.36
N ALA A 631 24.59 8.62 31.93
CA ALA A 631 24.11 8.14 33.24
C ALA A 631 23.31 6.84 33.06
N PHE A 632 23.36 5.97 34.07
CA PHE A 632 22.56 4.75 34.11
C PHE A 632 21.87 4.70 35.47
N ASP A 633 20.61 5.10 35.48
CA ASP A 633 19.80 5.20 36.70
C ASP A 633 18.67 4.18 36.62
N ASN A 634 18.59 3.29 37.62
CA ASN A 634 17.52 2.31 37.70
C ASN A 634 16.81 2.41 39.04
N ILE A 635 15.49 2.28 38.99
CA ILE A 635 14.65 2.19 40.17
C ILE A 635 13.96 0.84 40.15
N VAL A 636 14.30 0.00 41.13
CA VAL A 636 13.64 -1.28 41.37
C VAL A 636 12.95 -1.21 42.73
N TRP A 637 11.64 -1.42 42.74
CA TRP A 637 10.81 -1.27 43.94
C TRP A 637 9.90 -2.49 44.13
N GLY A 638 9.99 -3.10 45.31
CA GLY A 638 9.19 -4.26 45.73
C GLY A 638 8.58 -4.07 47.12
N THR A 639 7.41 -4.66 47.41
CA THR A 639 6.73 -4.40 48.69
C THR A 639 6.77 -5.53 49.75
N LEU A 640 7.12 -6.80 49.48
CA LEU A 640 7.10 -7.89 50.50
C LEU A 640 8.13 -9.06 50.25
N ARG A 641 7.98 -10.20 50.95
CA ARG A 641 8.98 -11.06 51.64
C ARG A 641 10.28 -11.52 50.94
N ASP A 642 10.30 -11.96 49.69
CA ASP A 642 11.50 -12.52 49.04
C ASP A 642 11.71 -11.85 47.67
N PHE A 643 12.86 -11.18 47.48
CA PHE A 643 13.22 -10.53 46.21
C PHE A 643 14.72 -10.66 45.93
N ASP A 644 15.10 -11.30 44.82
CA ASP A 644 16.49 -11.36 44.34
C ASP A 644 16.64 -10.46 43.10
N ASN A 645 17.20 -9.27 43.31
CA ASN A 645 17.43 -8.30 42.23
C ASN A 645 18.91 -8.23 41.87
N ILE A 646 19.23 -8.47 40.59
CA ILE A 646 20.56 -8.25 40.03
C ILE A 646 20.48 -7.00 39.14
N VAL A 647 21.00 -5.88 39.64
CA VAL A 647 21.20 -4.67 38.84
C VAL A 647 22.69 -4.55 38.55
N TRP A 648 23.07 -4.66 37.28
CA TRP A 648 24.47 -4.64 36.87
C TRP A 648 24.68 -3.67 35.70
N GLY A 649 25.65 -2.78 35.82
CA GLY A 649 26.03 -1.86 34.77
C GLY A 649 27.54 -1.61 34.71
N THR A 650 28.07 -1.37 33.52
CA THR A 650 29.45 -0.86 33.36
C THR A 650 29.40 0.55 32.73
N VAL A 651 29.94 1.52 33.46
CA VAL A 651 30.02 2.94 33.06
C VAL A 651 31.48 3.41 33.12
N ARG A 652 31.87 4.30 32.20
CA ARG A 652 33.19 4.97 32.24
C ARG A 652 33.24 6.20 33.17
N SER A 653 32.11 6.64 33.74
CA SER A 653 32.00 7.84 34.59
C SER A 653 31.37 7.52 35.96
N HIS A 654 31.51 8.44 36.91
CA HIS A 654 31.12 8.27 38.32
C HIS A 654 29.61 8.50 38.60
N ASP A 655 28.79 8.81 37.59
CA ASP A 655 27.35 9.05 37.76
C ASP A 655 26.55 7.77 37.52
N PHE A 656 26.33 7.01 38.59
CA PHE A 656 25.48 5.83 38.64
C PHE A 656 24.63 5.91 39.91
N SER A 657 23.31 6.07 39.75
CA SER A 657 22.38 6.11 40.87
C SER A 657 21.36 4.97 40.76
N ASN A 658 21.62 3.88 41.48
CA ASN A 658 20.63 2.82 41.65
C ASN A 658 19.87 3.00 42.96
N VAL A 659 18.54 2.99 42.88
CA VAL A 659 17.68 2.91 44.05
C VAL A 659 16.99 1.55 44.04
N VAL A 660 17.42 0.67 44.94
CA VAL A 660 16.73 -0.59 45.25
C VAL A 660 16.08 -0.41 46.62
N TRP A 661 14.76 -0.48 46.67
CA TRP A 661 14.00 -0.27 47.91
C TRP A 661 12.95 -1.36 48.12
N GLY A 662 12.88 -1.84 49.35
CA GLY A 662 11.87 -2.80 49.79
C GLY A 662 11.54 -2.63 51.26
N THR A 663 10.27 -2.85 51.63
CA THR A 663 9.81 -2.78 53.02
C THR A 663 9.54 -4.16 53.58
N GLN A 664 10.27 -4.55 54.62
CA GLN A 664 9.99 -5.76 55.38
C GLN A 664 8.96 -5.45 56.48
N THR A 665 7.72 -5.96 56.37
CA THR A 665 6.84 -6.06 57.55
C THR A 665 7.13 -7.36 58.25
N GLY A 666 8.05 -7.33 59.21
CA GLY A 666 8.30 -8.45 60.12
C GLY A 666 7.15 -8.61 61.11
N SER A 667 6.56 -9.81 61.16
CA SER A 667 6.10 -10.41 62.41
C SER A 667 6.78 -11.77 62.53
N ARG A 668 7.41 -11.99 63.69
CA ARG A 668 8.15 -13.20 64.07
C ARG A 668 7.41 -14.49 63.80
#